data_AF-A0A2M7S3Z7-F1
#
_entry.id   AF-A0A2M7S3Z7-F1
#
_cell.length_a   1.000
_cell.length_b   1.000
_cell.length_c   1.000
_cell.angle_alpha   90.00
_cell.angle_beta   90.00
_cell.angle_gamma   90.00
#
_symmetry.space_group_name_H-M   'P 1'
#
loop_
_entity.id
_entity.type
_entity.pdbx_description
1 polymer ?
#
loop_
_entity_poly.entity_id
_entity_poly.type
_entity_poly.pdbx_seq_one_letter_code
_entity_poly.pdbx_strand_id
1 'polypeptide(L)'
;MHKIRKISLIIMAASFIFPFIYLYSRLFPKRIIPSGYEKYGISPAEYAVVLLGQEIVKQAKDRKIRGYLVGIETIKGPYDDPEIDSLKIDINLAIKQYDGWKVMASIEQVNEIKRRKEEDIKRKRKLIDAGLINPEDYFKFIIASSKLEIDFDAMAEWKYLPGSKENCQIVCNVVNRKKDTSFTEFSTNVSFTYPRYYSFYKRTQNIIKYGTYVSGGTFMLSFSYFIIMMIIVNKKVKDLLENILVSMETLENYIRDGSYPAADLLLRKQLDWLPANSDLMRIKTRLMTVTKNNPKRAEEAYIRYINLRTKLQQNVRLTEEEFEDLKNLPKYLEIPEITELIAKYEKYIRSYEISAQLKIKQEHIRMLIEGGELSKAQSELDLLYRDTSWTEYKMLVSLPEVTSHQLALPPAESFDNLRTEVEQKLKTSQEKFEEAKRLVTAGNIAESEKLLKELIKINKDLKEAEEILTEIDKSRKTEKLRLIPEKIGKEILVFKKDTITFARRDRGSPDVDINNPRISRDHHLKLCIVENKVIAEDQNSANGTYHHGGKITRAEIESGDIIDLAHSYKMTVHICRGREIVQSTLVSGTIPAEMRIDQRDIAEHQKISGLFIETDNKNIIVLISSPLGGDATRSGSGEGVPIAFKSIGIVYEKSGDCQICVNNEVLLLKTPDTCQIVCSGDSIDYKEIRYRIGV
;
A
#
# COMPACT_ATOMS: atom_id res chain seq x y z
N MET A 1 -44.54 -1.21 -2.05
CA MET A 1 -45.70 -1.96 -1.50
C MET A 1 -46.36 -1.28 -0.30
N HIS A 2 -45.60 -0.82 0.70
CA HIS A 2 -46.14 -0.16 1.92
C HIS A 2 -47.01 1.09 1.63
N LYS A 3 -46.68 1.88 0.59
CA LYS A 3 -47.46 3.06 0.19
C LYS A 3 -48.86 2.70 -0.34
N ILE A 4 -48.98 1.65 -1.14
CA ILE A 4 -50.26 1.21 -1.73
C ILE A 4 -51.21 0.72 -0.63
N ARG A 5 -50.70 -0.05 0.34
CA ARG A 5 -51.48 -0.51 1.51
C ARG A 5 -52.02 0.65 2.37
N LYS A 6 -51.22 1.71 2.57
CA LYS A 6 -51.68 2.89 3.34
C LYS A 6 -52.83 3.62 2.63
N ILE A 7 -52.72 3.81 1.32
CA ILE A 7 -53.75 4.53 0.54
C ILE A 7 -55.06 3.75 0.52
N SER A 8 -55.04 2.44 0.27
CA SER A 8 -56.26 1.62 0.28
C SER A 8 -56.97 1.63 1.64
N LEU A 9 -56.20 1.67 2.74
CA LEU A 9 -56.75 1.66 4.10
C LEU A 9 -57.43 3.00 4.45
N ILE A 10 -56.89 4.12 3.99
CA ILE A 10 -57.50 5.45 4.14
C ILE A 10 -58.82 5.53 3.37
N ILE A 11 -58.85 5.03 2.13
CA ILE A 11 -60.06 5.04 1.30
C ILE A 11 -61.16 4.17 1.93
N MET A 12 -60.80 2.99 2.45
CA MET A 12 -61.76 2.15 3.17
C MET A 12 -62.30 2.85 4.42
N ALA A 13 -61.45 3.50 5.22
CA ALA A 13 -61.90 4.22 6.42
C ALA A 13 -62.86 5.39 6.10
N ALA A 14 -62.56 6.17 5.06
CA ALA A 14 -63.39 7.32 4.67
C ALA A 14 -64.80 6.93 4.21
N SER A 15 -64.96 5.75 3.61
CA SER A 15 -66.25 5.27 3.09
C SER A 15 -67.30 4.98 4.17
N PHE A 16 -66.90 4.85 5.45
CA PHE A 16 -67.83 4.60 6.56
C PHE A 16 -68.57 5.85 7.05
N ILE A 17 -68.14 7.07 6.72
CA ILE A 17 -68.67 8.31 7.31
C ILE A 17 -70.15 8.54 6.93
N PHE A 18 -70.51 8.39 5.66
CA PHE A 18 -71.87 8.65 5.17
C PHE A 18 -72.95 7.70 5.72
N PRO A 19 -72.71 6.37 5.80
CA PRO A 19 -73.64 5.44 6.46
C PRO A 19 -73.93 5.80 7.92
N PHE A 20 -72.93 6.27 8.68
CA PHE A 20 -73.13 6.71 10.06
C PHE A 20 -73.99 7.97 10.14
N ILE A 21 -73.78 8.95 9.26
CA ILE A 21 -74.62 10.17 9.18
C ILE A 21 -76.07 9.81 8.83
N TYR A 22 -76.28 8.89 7.90
CA TYR A 22 -77.62 8.40 7.55
C TYR A 22 -78.31 7.69 8.70
N LEU A 23 -77.60 6.79 9.39
CA LEU A 23 -78.12 6.11 10.56
C LEU A 23 -78.51 7.10 11.66
N TYR A 24 -77.66 8.09 11.92
CA TYR A 24 -77.94 9.16 12.88
C TYR A 24 -79.21 9.95 12.51
N SER A 25 -79.34 10.37 11.24
CA SER A 25 -80.51 11.11 10.75
C SER A 25 -81.83 10.33 10.87
N ARG A 26 -81.76 8.99 10.85
CA ARG A 26 -82.93 8.11 10.99
C ARG A 26 -83.30 7.85 12.45
N LEU A 27 -82.30 7.78 13.34
CA LEU A 27 -82.51 7.55 14.77
C LEU A 27 -83.06 8.78 15.51
N PHE A 28 -82.76 9.99 15.01
CA PHE A 28 -83.17 11.24 15.65
C PHE A 28 -83.98 12.13 14.69
N PRO A 29 -85.21 11.74 14.29
CA PRO A 29 -86.04 12.57 13.41
C PRO A 29 -86.46 13.85 14.16
N LYS A 30 -86.40 15.00 13.46
CA LYS A 30 -86.88 16.26 14.02
C LYS A 30 -88.41 16.21 14.15
N ARG A 31 -88.96 16.70 15.28
CA ARG A 31 -90.41 16.70 15.54
C ARG A 31 -91.11 17.74 14.67
N ILE A 32 -91.96 17.29 13.75
CA ILE A 32 -92.82 18.13 12.92
C ILE A 32 -94.21 18.17 13.56
N ILE A 33 -94.82 19.36 13.64
CA ILE A 33 -96.12 19.61 14.27
C ILE A 33 -97.11 20.08 13.18
N PRO A 34 -98.38 19.68 13.19
CA PRO A 34 -98.97 18.61 14.00
C PRO A 34 -98.47 17.24 13.51
N SER A 35 -98.32 16.26 14.40
CA SER A 35 -98.03 14.89 13.98
C SER A 35 -99.20 14.27 13.23
N GLY A 36 -98.94 13.34 12.30
CA GLY A 36 -99.98 12.59 11.59
C GLY A 36 -100.35 13.12 10.20
N TYR A 37 -99.84 14.30 9.80
CA TYR A 37 -100.04 14.85 8.45
C TYR A 37 -99.56 13.89 7.34
N GLU A 38 -98.52 13.10 7.60
CA GLU A 38 -97.88 12.20 6.65
C GLU A 38 -98.85 11.17 6.05
N LYS A 39 -99.80 10.69 6.86
CA LYS A 39 -100.84 9.73 6.44
C LYS A 39 -101.69 10.29 5.29
N TYR A 40 -101.90 11.60 5.29
CA TYR A 40 -102.76 12.30 4.33
C TYR A 40 -102.01 12.87 3.13
N GLY A 41 -100.66 12.85 3.14
CA GLY A 41 -99.85 13.31 2.01
C GLY A 41 -99.90 14.83 1.76
N ILE A 42 -100.30 15.60 2.77
CA ILE A 42 -100.40 17.07 2.73
C ILE A 42 -99.27 17.71 3.55
N SER A 43 -99.11 19.03 3.50
CA SER A 43 -98.13 19.71 4.35
C SER A 43 -98.60 19.78 5.82
N PRO A 44 -97.68 19.92 6.80
CA PRO A 44 -98.06 20.12 8.20
C PRO A 44 -98.95 21.35 8.40
N ALA A 45 -98.70 22.42 7.64
CA ALA A 45 -99.51 23.65 7.65
C ALA A 45 -100.93 23.41 7.12
N GLU A 46 -101.07 22.70 6.00
CA GLU A 46 -102.37 22.34 5.43
C GLU A 46 -103.18 21.47 6.39
N TYR A 47 -102.52 20.51 7.05
CA TYR A 47 -103.17 19.67 8.06
C TYR A 47 -103.64 20.48 9.27
N ALA A 48 -102.83 21.43 9.72
CA ALA A 48 -103.19 22.31 10.82
C ALA A 48 -104.39 23.21 10.51
N VAL A 49 -104.48 23.74 9.28
CA VAL A 49 -105.66 24.53 8.85
C VAL A 49 -106.94 23.71 8.90
N VAL A 50 -106.88 22.42 8.55
CA VAL A 50 -108.05 21.52 8.67
C VAL A 50 -108.47 21.37 10.13
N LEU A 51 -107.51 21.17 11.05
CA LEU A 51 -107.79 21.10 12.49
C LEU A 51 -108.36 22.42 13.04
N LEU A 52 -107.84 23.55 12.57
CA LEU A 52 -108.34 24.88 12.94
C LEU A 52 -109.80 25.06 12.51
N GLY A 53 -110.14 24.68 11.28
CA GLY A 53 -111.51 24.75 10.78
C GLY A 53 -112.48 23.91 11.61
N GLN A 54 -112.10 22.68 11.96
CA GLN A 54 -112.94 21.81 12.80
C GLN A 54 -113.22 22.43 14.17
N GLU A 55 -112.23 23.06 14.79
CA GLU A 55 -112.40 23.73 16.08
C GLU A 55 -113.26 25.00 15.95
N ILE A 56 -113.10 25.78 14.86
CA ILE A 56 -113.96 26.94 14.58
C ILE A 56 -115.42 26.51 14.42
N VAL A 57 -115.68 25.48 13.61
CA VAL A 57 -117.04 24.95 13.37
C VAL A 57 -117.67 24.48 14.68
N LYS A 58 -116.89 23.82 15.54
CA LYS A 58 -117.33 23.35 16.86
C LYS A 58 -117.71 24.53 17.77
N GLN A 59 -116.83 25.52 17.92
CA GLN A 59 -117.08 26.71 18.75
C GLN A 59 -118.30 27.50 18.27
N ALA A 60 -118.48 27.64 16.95
CA ALA A 60 -119.64 28.33 16.36
C ALA A 60 -120.96 27.58 16.62
N LYS A 61 -120.96 26.24 16.52
CA LYS A 61 -122.10 25.38 16.86
C LYS A 61 -122.49 25.52 18.33
N ASP A 62 -121.53 25.42 19.23
CA ASP A 62 -121.76 25.46 20.68
C ASP A 62 -122.36 26.79 21.14
N ARG A 63 -121.95 27.89 20.50
CA ARG A 63 -122.43 29.24 20.79
C ARG A 63 -123.67 29.64 19.99
N LYS A 64 -124.17 28.76 19.11
CA LYS A 64 -125.33 28.97 18.23
C LYS A 64 -125.24 30.26 17.39
N ILE A 65 -124.02 30.62 16.97
CA ILE A 65 -123.75 31.83 16.20
C ILE A 65 -124.24 31.61 14.77
N ARG A 66 -125.16 32.42 14.26
CA ARG A 66 -125.67 32.30 12.88
C ARG A 66 -125.72 33.67 12.23
N GLY A 67 -125.42 33.76 10.94
CA GLY A 67 -125.42 35.03 10.22
C GLY A 67 -124.47 35.08 9.02
N TYR A 68 -124.22 36.30 8.55
CA TYR A 68 -123.26 36.60 7.50
C TYR A 68 -121.87 36.84 8.10
N LEU A 69 -120.89 36.06 7.65
CA LEU A 69 -119.49 36.15 8.09
C LEU A 69 -118.64 36.66 6.93
N VAL A 70 -117.84 37.71 7.13
CA VAL A 70 -116.79 38.09 6.18
C VAL A 70 -115.62 37.14 6.36
N GLY A 71 -115.19 36.47 5.29
CA GLY A 71 -114.00 35.62 5.31
C GLY A 71 -112.73 36.43 5.54
N ILE A 72 -111.67 35.75 5.96
CA ILE A 72 -110.36 36.35 6.20
C ILE A 72 -109.83 36.97 4.90
N GLU A 73 -109.55 38.27 4.89
CA GLU A 73 -108.95 38.97 3.75
C GLU A 73 -107.42 38.96 3.79
N THR A 74 -106.84 39.03 4.99
CA THR A 74 -105.40 39.03 5.24
C THR A 74 -105.09 38.24 6.52
N ILE A 75 -103.99 37.49 6.53
CA ILE A 75 -103.49 36.87 7.76
C ILE A 75 -102.38 37.76 8.30
N LYS A 76 -102.65 38.48 9.40
CA LYS A 76 -101.66 39.37 10.01
C LYS A 76 -100.53 38.55 10.60
N GLY A 77 -99.28 38.97 10.41
CA GLY A 77 -98.13 38.26 10.96
C GLY A 77 -96.95 39.18 11.23
N PRO A 78 -95.85 38.61 11.75
CA PRO A 78 -94.61 39.35 11.96
C PRO A 78 -94.02 39.92 10.64
N TYR A 79 -94.39 39.35 9.50
CA TYR A 79 -94.07 39.82 8.16
C TYR A 79 -95.02 39.21 7.13
N ASP A 80 -95.08 39.81 5.94
CA ASP A 80 -95.84 39.29 4.81
C ASP A 80 -95.16 38.02 4.28
N ASP A 81 -95.86 36.90 4.37
CA ASP A 81 -95.36 35.60 3.95
C ASP A 81 -96.31 34.97 2.93
N PRO A 82 -95.94 34.85 1.65
CA PRO A 82 -96.83 34.33 0.63
C PRO A 82 -97.22 32.85 0.86
N GLU A 83 -96.39 32.04 1.54
CA GLU A 83 -96.74 30.66 1.87
C GLU A 83 -97.82 30.63 2.96
N ILE A 84 -97.71 31.48 3.98
CA ILE A 84 -98.76 31.61 5.01
C ILE A 84 -100.00 32.25 4.45
N ASP A 85 -99.87 33.31 3.65
CA ASP A 85 -101.00 34.03 3.08
C ASP A 85 -101.79 33.15 2.08
N SER A 86 -101.13 32.16 1.47
CA SER A 86 -101.82 31.13 0.68
C SER A 86 -102.79 30.26 1.51
N LEU A 87 -102.55 30.11 2.82
CA LEU A 87 -103.43 29.38 3.74
C LEU A 87 -104.75 30.12 3.98
N LYS A 88 -104.84 31.42 3.66
CA LYS A 88 -106.07 32.21 3.77
C LYS A 88 -107.25 31.53 3.09
N ILE A 89 -107.00 31.03 1.88
CA ILE A 89 -108.01 30.32 1.08
C ILE A 89 -108.44 29.05 1.82
N ASP A 90 -107.47 28.29 2.33
CA ASP A 90 -107.72 27.04 3.05
C ASP A 90 -108.47 27.28 4.37
N ILE A 91 -108.16 28.34 5.12
CA ILE A 91 -108.86 28.69 6.36
C ILE A 91 -110.30 29.12 6.05
N ASN A 92 -110.51 29.95 5.04
CA ASN A 92 -111.86 30.37 4.63
C ASN A 92 -112.71 29.19 4.17
N LEU A 93 -112.11 28.23 3.46
CA LEU A 93 -112.77 26.98 3.09
C LEU A 93 -113.11 26.14 4.32
N ALA A 94 -112.22 26.10 5.32
CA ALA A 94 -112.45 25.37 6.56
C ALA A 94 -113.56 26.01 7.41
N ILE A 95 -113.62 27.35 7.49
CA ILE A 95 -114.68 28.12 8.13
C ILE A 95 -116.04 27.86 7.47
N LYS A 96 -116.08 27.75 6.14
CA LYS A 96 -117.33 27.56 5.39
C LYS A 96 -118.05 26.24 5.68
N GLN A 97 -117.36 25.25 6.24
CA GLN A 97 -117.94 23.98 6.66
C GLN A 97 -119.04 24.11 7.73
N TYR A 98 -119.19 25.28 8.35
CA TYR A 98 -120.31 25.55 9.25
C TYR A 98 -121.53 26.11 8.50
N ASP A 99 -122.60 25.31 8.40
CA ASP A 99 -123.84 25.67 7.70
C ASP A 99 -124.58 26.88 8.31
N GLY A 100 -124.30 27.21 9.58
CA GLY A 100 -124.87 28.38 10.24
C GLY A 100 -124.36 29.71 9.69
N TRP A 101 -123.28 29.69 8.89
CA TRP A 101 -122.69 30.88 8.30
C TRP A 101 -122.82 30.96 6.78
N LYS A 102 -123.21 32.15 6.35
CA LYS A 102 -123.11 32.60 4.97
C LYS A 102 -121.80 33.38 4.84
N VAL A 103 -120.73 32.66 4.53
CA VAL A 103 -119.39 33.25 4.37
C VAL A 103 -119.35 34.04 3.06
N MET A 104 -119.05 35.33 3.16
CA MET A 104 -118.81 36.22 2.04
C MET A 104 -117.32 36.24 1.74
N ALA A 105 -116.98 36.12 0.45
CA ALA A 105 -115.62 36.17 -0.05
C ALA A 105 -115.53 37.24 -1.15
N SER A 106 -114.34 37.82 -1.32
CA SER A 106 -114.10 38.76 -2.42
C SER A 106 -114.24 38.06 -3.77
N ILE A 107 -114.55 38.80 -4.84
CA ILE A 107 -114.68 38.24 -6.20
C ILE A 107 -113.37 37.53 -6.61
N GLU A 108 -112.22 38.09 -6.22
CA GLU A 108 -110.90 37.50 -6.45
C GLU A 108 -110.74 36.15 -5.72
N GLN A 109 -111.14 36.06 -4.45
CA GLN A 109 -111.12 34.81 -3.70
C GLN A 109 -112.03 33.74 -4.32
N VAL A 110 -113.22 34.13 -4.78
CA VAL A 110 -114.15 33.20 -5.45
C VAL A 110 -113.55 32.68 -6.76
N ASN A 111 -112.91 33.54 -7.55
CA ASN A 111 -112.26 33.14 -8.80
C ASN A 111 -111.06 32.21 -8.55
N GLU A 112 -110.25 32.51 -7.54
CA GLU A 112 -109.11 31.66 -7.18
C GLU A 112 -109.54 30.30 -6.63
N ILE A 113 -110.61 30.24 -5.82
CA ILE A 113 -111.19 28.99 -5.35
C ILE A 113 -111.74 28.16 -6.52
N LYS A 114 -112.41 28.81 -7.50
CA LYS A 114 -112.88 28.12 -8.72
C LYS A 114 -111.72 27.56 -9.53
N ARG A 115 -110.63 28.31 -9.67
CA ARG A 115 -109.42 27.88 -10.39
C ARG A 115 -108.76 26.68 -9.71
N ARG A 116 -108.63 26.71 -8.38
CA ARG A 116 -107.97 25.65 -7.59
C ARG A 116 -108.85 24.41 -7.36
N LYS A 117 -110.15 24.47 -7.67
CA LYS A 117 -111.14 23.45 -7.35
C LYS A 117 -110.70 22.02 -7.67
N GLU A 118 -110.30 21.75 -8.91
CA GLU A 118 -109.94 20.39 -9.33
C GLU A 118 -108.62 19.90 -8.73
N GLU A 119 -107.64 20.80 -8.59
CA GLU A 119 -106.32 20.49 -8.01
C GLU A 119 -106.43 20.22 -6.51
N ASP A 120 -107.19 21.03 -5.79
CA ASP A 120 -107.41 20.86 -4.36
C ASP A 120 -108.23 19.59 -4.06
N ILE A 121 -109.24 19.25 -4.89
CA ILE A 121 -109.96 17.97 -4.76
C ILE A 121 -109.00 16.78 -4.95
N LYS A 122 -108.14 16.82 -5.97
CA LYS A 122 -107.14 15.76 -6.21
C LYS A 122 -106.14 15.67 -5.07
N ARG A 123 -105.61 16.82 -4.61
CA ARG A 123 -104.58 16.91 -3.57
C ARG A 123 -105.11 16.51 -2.19
N LYS A 124 -106.35 16.87 -1.87
CA LYS A 124 -107.01 16.61 -0.58
C LYS A 124 -107.93 15.39 -0.60
N ARG A 125 -107.90 14.56 -1.66
CA ARG A 125 -108.72 13.34 -1.76
C ARG A 125 -108.63 12.47 -0.49
N LYS A 126 -107.43 12.28 0.07
CA LYS A 126 -107.24 11.51 1.31
C LYS A 126 -107.92 12.13 2.54
N LEU A 127 -108.08 13.46 2.60
CA LEU A 127 -108.81 14.14 3.67
C LEU A 127 -110.32 13.98 3.48
N ILE A 128 -110.78 14.05 2.24
CA ILE A 128 -112.18 13.81 1.85
C ILE A 128 -112.56 12.36 2.18
N ASP A 129 -111.76 11.39 1.76
CA ASP A 129 -111.97 9.96 2.04
C ASP A 129 -111.95 9.66 3.55
N ALA A 130 -111.19 10.44 4.33
CA ALA A 130 -111.15 10.34 5.79
C ALA A 130 -112.34 11.01 6.50
N GLY A 131 -113.29 11.61 5.75
CA GLY A 131 -114.46 12.31 6.29
C GLY A 131 -114.13 13.63 6.99
N LEU A 132 -112.91 14.16 6.82
CA LEU A 132 -112.48 15.40 7.48
C LEU A 132 -112.98 16.65 6.74
N ILE A 133 -113.38 16.51 5.48
CA ILE A 133 -113.87 17.59 4.62
C ILE A 133 -115.05 17.07 3.80
N ASN A 134 -116.19 17.76 3.83
CA ASN A 134 -117.31 17.47 2.94
C ASN A 134 -117.10 18.17 1.58
N PRO A 135 -116.98 17.44 0.45
CA PRO A 135 -116.72 18.03 -0.86
C PRO A 135 -117.87 18.90 -1.39
N GLU A 136 -119.12 18.66 -0.96
CA GLU A 136 -120.27 19.45 -1.40
C GLU A 136 -120.36 20.82 -0.71
N ASP A 137 -119.91 20.92 0.53
CA ASP A 137 -119.92 22.16 1.31
C ASP A 137 -118.73 23.06 0.95
N TYR A 138 -117.67 22.45 0.42
CA TYR A 138 -116.40 23.10 0.10
C TYR A 138 -116.51 24.21 -0.96
N PHE A 139 -117.60 24.32 -1.72
CA PHE A 139 -117.71 25.27 -2.84
C PHE A 139 -118.97 26.14 -2.86
N LYS A 140 -119.80 26.13 -1.81
CA LYS A 140 -121.01 26.97 -1.73
C LYS A 140 -120.68 28.36 -1.14
N PHE A 141 -119.97 29.22 -1.87
CA PHE A 141 -119.78 30.62 -1.48
C PHE A 141 -120.93 31.52 -1.99
N ILE A 142 -121.31 32.52 -1.21
CA ILE A 142 -122.30 33.52 -1.62
C ILE A 142 -121.55 34.75 -2.14
N ILE A 143 -121.92 35.21 -3.35
CA ILE A 143 -121.36 36.40 -3.99
C ILE A 143 -121.77 37.64 -3.19
N ALA A 144 -120.83 38.54 -2.94
CA ALA A 144 -121.04 39.81 -2.26
C ALA A 144 -122.20 40.59 -2.89
N SER A 145 -123.27 40.81 -2.11
CA SER A 145 -124.27 41.82 -2.37
C SER A 145 -124.03 42.96 -1.39
N SER A 146 -123.80 44.17 -1.89
CA SER A 146 -123.58 45.39 -1.09
C SER A 146 -124.78 45.79 -0.22
N LYS A 147 -125.88 45.02 -0.26
CA LYS A 147 -127.11 45.25 0.50
C LYS A 147 -127.31 44.27 1.67
N LEU A 148 -126.36 43.38 1.96
CA LEU A 148 -126.47 42.43 3.08
C LEU A 148 -125.83 43.00 4.34
N GLU A 149 -126.56 42.95 5.45
CA GLU A 149 -126.05 43.33 6.77
C GLU A 149 -125.08 42.24 7.28
N ILE A 150 -123.82 42.62 7.50
CA ILE A 150 -122.76 41.71 7.96
C ILE A 150 -122.84 41.56 9.47
N ASP A 151 -122.95 40.31 9.96
CA ASP A 151 -123.05 40.02 11.39
C ASP A 151 -121.67 39.80 12.03
N PHE A 152 -120.74 39.16 11.32
CA PHE A 152 -119.44 38.73 11.86
C PHE A 152 -118.28 39.01 10.91
N ASP A 153 -117.09 39.21 11.48
CA ASP A 153 -115.81 39.35 10.78
C ASP A 153 -114.80 38.29 11.28
N ALA A 154 -114.17 37.56 10.36
CA ALA A 154 -113.13 36.58 10.69
C ALA A 154 -111.75 37.19 10.46
N MET A 155 -111.00 37.37 11.54
CA MET A 155 -109.62 37.84 11.50
C MET A 155 -108.66 36.69 11.81
N ALA A 156 -107.58 36.57 11.06
CA ALA A 156 -106.51 35.62 11.36
C ALA A 156 -105.20 36.33 11.60
N GLU A 157 -104.47 35.89 12.62
CA GLU A 157 -103.10 36.29 12.89
C GLU A 157 -102.21 35.05 13.01
N TRP A 158 -100.94 35.17 12.66
CA TRP A 158 -99.97 34.11 12.84
C TRP A 158 -98.73 34.62 13.56
N LYS A 159 -98.13 33.77 14.40
CA LYS A 159 -96.91 34.09 15.16
C LYS A 159 -96.02 32.87 15.33
N TYR A 160 -94.73 33.09 15.52
CA TYR A 160 -93.82 32.02 15.92
C TYR A 160 -94.11 31.57 17.35
N LEU A 161 -93.96 30.27 17.60
CA LEU A 161 -93.98 29.75 18.97
C LEU A 161 -92.71 30.20 19.72
N PRO A 162 -92.82 30.62 21.00
CA PRO A 162 -91.66 30.97 21.79
C PRO A 162 -90.62 29.84 21.79
N GLY A 163 -89.37 30.16 21.47
CA GLY A 163 -88.27 29.20 21.43
C GLY A 163 -88.15 28.37 20.15
N SER A 164 -88.99 28.57 19.13
CA SER A 164 -88.82 27.91 17.83
C SER A 164 -89.14 28.82 16.65
N LYS A 165 -88.14 29.03 15.77
CA LYS A 165 -88.35 29.62 14.44
C LYS A 165 -88.89 28.62 13.43
N GLU A 166 -89.01 27.35 13.82
CA GLU A 166 -89.46 26.27 12.95
C GLU A 166 -90.97 26.02 13.09
N ASN A 167 -91.59 26.50 14.18
CA ASN A 167 -93.00 26.26 14.46
C ASN A 167 -93.76 27.59 14.61
N CYS A 168 -94.89 27.66 13.94
CA CYS A 168 -95.81 28.79 13.94
C CYS A 168 -97.14 28.40 14.59
N GLN A 169 -97.91 29.40 15.01
CA GLN A 169 -99.28 29.28 15.47
C GLN A 169 -100.14 30.24 14.68
N ILE A 170 -101.23 29.76 14.10
CA ILE A 170 -102.30 30.60 13.54
C ILE A 170 -103.40 30.71 14.58
N VAL A 171 -103.86 31.92 14.85
CA VAL A 171 -104.99 32.27 15.70
C VAL A 171 -106.07 32.87 14.81
N CYS A 172 -107.28 32.35 14.88
CA CYS A 172 -108.45 32.87 14.17
C CYS A 172 -109.47 33.39 15.18
N ASN A 173 -109.81 34.67 15.05
CA ASN A 173 -110.74 35.40 15.88
C ASN A 173 -112.00 35.71 15.08
N VAL A 174 -113.17 35.43 15.64
CA VAL A 174 -114.46 35.79 15.04
C VAL A 174 -115.08 36.91 15.87
N VAL A 175 -115.27 38.07 15.26
CA VAL A 175 -115.72 39.31 15.91
C VAL A 175 -117.14 39.64 15.46
N ASN A 176 -118.02 40.00 16.39
CA ASN A 176 -119.39 40.41 16.06
C ASN A 176 -119.40 41.91 15.72
N ARG A 177 -119.93 42.29 14.55
CA ARG A 177 -119.90 43.68 14.07
C ARG A 177 -120.99 44.56 14.70
N LYS A 178 -122.07 43.94 15.19
CA LYS A 178 -123.22 44.64 15.80
C LYS A 178 -122.95 45.04 17.25
N LYS A 179 -122.10 44.27 17.94
CA LYS A 179 -121.51 44.66 19.23
C LYS A 179 -120.24 45.44 18.91
N ASP A 180 -119.89 46.40 19.75
CA ASP A 180 -118.69 47.24 19.54
C ASP A 180 -117.48 46.38 19.13
N THR A 181 -116.70 46.88 18.16
CA THR A 181 -115.65 46.16 17.39
C THR A 181 -114.55 45.50 18.24
N SER A 182 -114.54 45.74 19.55
CA SER A 182 -113.65 45.10 20.52
C SER A 182 -114.11 43.72 21.00
N PHE A 183 -115.37 43.32 20.76
CA PHE A 183 -115.90 42.06 21.31
C PHE A 183 -115.67 40.86 20.37
N THR A 184 -114.61 40.10 20.66
CA THR A 184 -114.36 38.79 20.02
C THR A 184 -115.36 37.76 20.56
N GLU A 185 -116.21 37.20 19.70
CA GLU A 185 -117.13 36.14 20.11
C GLU A 185 -116.34 34.90 20.53
N PHE A 186 -115.38 34.45 19.72
CA PHE A 186 -114.44 33.41 20.13
C PHE A 186 -113.11 33.46 19.36
N SER A 187 -112.09 32.83 19.95
CA SER A 187 -110.75 32.70 19.40
C SER A 187 -110.33 31.24 19.40
N THR A 188 -109.78 30.76 18.28
CA THR A 188 -109.22 29.41 18.13
C THR A 188 -107.80 29.49 17.62
N ASN A 189 -106.95 28.53 17.98
CA ASN A 189 -105.57 28.51 17.49
C ASN A 189 -105.08 27.10 17.17
N VAL A 190 -104.12 27.00 16.25
CA VAL A 190 -103.45 25.75 15.88
C VAL A 190 -101.96 25.99 15.66
N SER A 191 -101.11 25.06 16.09
CA SER A 191 -99.67 25.11 15.87
C SER A 191 -99.23 24.17 14.75
N PHE A 192 -98.24 24.60 13.95
CA PHE A 192 -97.68 23.81 12.85
C PHE A 192 -96.24 24.19 12.52
N THR A 193 -95.51 23.31 11.83
CA THR A 193 -94.17 23.57 11.33
C THR A 193 -94.21 24.45 10.09
N TYR A 194 -93.39 25.50 10.10
CA TYR A 194 -93.29 26.50 9.06
C TYR A 194 -92.97 25.85 7.68
N PRO A 195 -93.70 26.18 6.59
CA PRO A 195 -93.63 25.38 5.37
C PRO A 195 -92.25 25.40 4.69
N ARG A 196 -91.57 26.55 4.68
CA ARG A 196 -90.18 26.67 4.18
C ARG A 196 -89.17 25.80 4.95
N TYR A 197 -89.37 25.62 6.25
CA TYR A 197 -88.50 24.76 7.05
C TYR A 197 -88.71 23.28 6.69
N TYR A 198 -89.98 22.87 6.54
CA TYR A 198 -90.34 21.51 6.18
C TYR A 198 -89.77 21.10 4.80
N SER A 199 -89.78 22.00 3.82
CA SER A 199 -89.20 21.72 2.49
C SER A 199 -87.68 21.52 2.55
N PHE A 200 -86.97 22.31 3.36
CA PHE A 200 -85.53 22.17 3.59
C PHE A 200 -85.17 20.83 4.26
N TYR A 201 -85.95 20.43 5.27
CA TYR A 201 -85.78 19.15 5.96
C TYR A 201 -85.89 17.96 4.99
N LYS A 202 -86.91 17.96 4.12
CA LYS A 202 -87.12 16.89 3.14
C LYS A 202 -86.00 16.81 2.11
N ARG A 203 -85.45 17.95 1.68
CA ARG A 203 -84.29 18.00 0.76
C ARG A 203 -83.05 17.39 1.40
N THR A 204 -82.79 17.71 2.67
CA THR A 204 -81.63 17.20 3.41
C THR A 204 -81.69 15.68 3.57
N GLN A 205 -82.85 15.11 3.92
CA GLN A 205 -83.00 13.65 4.01
C GLN A 205 -82.68 12.91 2.71
N ASN A 206 -83.11 13.45 1.56
CA ASN A 206 -82.81 12.85 0.27
C ASN A 206 -81.31 12.85 -0.03
N ILE A 207 -80.61 13.96 0.23
CA ILE A 207 -79.15 14.06 0.02
C ILE A 207 -78.40 12.99 0.83
N ILE A 208 -78.75 12.83 2.11
CA ILE A 208 -78.09 11.86 2.99
C ILE A 208 -78.34 10.42 2.50
N LYS A 209 -79.56 10.11 2.05
CA LYS A 209 -79.91 8.79 1.48
C LYS A 209 -79.06 8.46 0.24
N TYR A 210 -78.96 9.39 -0.71
CA TYR A 210 -78.15 9.18 -1.92
C TYR A 210 -76.65 9.11 -1.63
N GLY A 211 -76.15 9.95 -0.73
CA GLY A 211 -74.74 9.92 -0.30
C GLY A 211 -74.32 8.56 0.26
N THR A 212 -75.23 7.90 0.99
CA THR A 212 -74.98 6.56 1.58
C THR A 212 -74.85 5.47 0.52
N TYR A 213 -75.64 5.53 -0.57
CA TYR A 213 -75.53 4.55 -1.65
C TYR A 213 -74.20 4.71 -2.41
N VAL A 214 -73.78 5.95 -2.68
CA VAL A 214 -72.52 6.23 -3.36
C VAL A 214 -71.34 5.76 -2.51
N SER A 215 -71.32 6.07 -1.21
CA SER A 215 -70.25 5.62 -0.31
C SER A 215 -70.15 4.11 -0.16
N GLY A 216 -71.29 3.40 -0.18
CA GLY A 216 -71.30 1.95 -0.13
C GLY A 216 -70.69 1.31 -1.39
N GLY A 217 -71.01 1.86 -2.57
CA GLY A 217 -70.44 1.39 -3.84
C GLY A 217 -68.92 1.57 -3.93
N THR A 218 -68.41 2.74 -3.51
CA THR A 218 -66.96 3.02 -3.53
C THR A 218 -66.16 2.14 -2.58
N PHE A 219 -66.74 1.76 -1.44
CA PHE A 219 -66.13 0.81 -0.51
C PHE A 219 -65.90 -0.57 -1.16
N MET A 220 -66.94 -1.14 -1.79
CA MET A 220 -66.88 -2.48 -2.36
C MET A 220 -65.83 -2.62 -3.48
N LEU A 221 -65.70 -1.60 -4.33
CA LEU A 221 -64.69 -1.56 -5.38
C LEU A 221 -63.27 -1.50 -4.79
N SER A 222 -63.07 -0.63 -3.79
CA SER A 222 -61.77 -0.46 -3.14
C SER A 222 -61.32 -1.74 -2.40
N PHE A 223 -62.26 -2.44 -1.77
CA PHE A 223 -62.00 -3.70 -1.09
C PHE A 223 -61.62 -4.83 -2.07
N SER A 224 -62.34 -4.92 -3.18
CA SER A 224 -62.07 -5.92 -4.23
C SER A 224 -60.67 -5.74 -4.83
N TYR A 225 -60.27 -4.50 -5.12
CA TYR A 225 -58.93 -4.17 -5.60
C TYR A 225 -57.83 -4.58 -4.60
N PHE A 226 -58.05 -4.35 -3.30
CA PHE A 226 -57.12 -4.74 -2.25
C PHE A 226 -56.87 -6.26 -2.21
N ILE A 227 -57.93 -7.07 -2.36
CA ILE A 227 -57.81 -8.54 -2.38
C ILE A 227 -56.99 -9.01 -3.58
N ILE A 228 -57.28 -8.49 -4.78
CA ILE A 228 -56.54 -8.86 -6.01
C ILE A 228 -55.05 -8.58 -5.86
N MET A 229 -54.70 -7.39 -5.33
CA MET A 229 -53.31 -7.03 -5.09
C MET A 229 -52.62 -7.94 -4.06
N MET A 230 -53.34 -8.40 -3.04
CA MET A 230 -52.81 -9.36 -2.07
C MET A 230 -52.47 -10.70 -2.74
N ILE A 231 -53.35 -11.21 -3.62
CA ILE A 231 -53.15 -12.48 -4.34
C ILE A 231 -51.91 -12.40 -5.25
N ILE A 232 -51.77 -11.32 -6.04
CA ILE A 232 -50.64 -11.13 -6.95
C ILE A 232 -49.30 -11.11 -6.19
N VAL A 233 -49.26 -10.41 -5.04
CA VAL A 233 -48.06 -10.35 -4.21
C VAL A 233 -47.71 -11.72 -3.65
N ASN A 234 -48.68 -12.46 -3.12
CA ASN A 234 -48.44 -13.79 -2.55
C ASN A 234 -47.94 -14.77 -3.60
N LYS A 235 -48.48 -14.74 -4.83
CA LYS A 235 -48.00 -15.59 -5.92
C LYS A 235 -46.54 -15.30 -6.26
N LYS A 236 -46.17 -14.02 -6.42
CA LYS A 236 -44.77 -13.63 -6.70
C LYS A 236 -43.80 -14.04 -5.59
N VAL A 237 -44.20 -13.87 -4.33
CA VAL A 237 -43.39 -14.30 -3.17
C VAL A 237 -43.19 -15.82 -3.20
N LYS A 238 -44.23 -16.59 -3.53
CA LYS A 238 -44.15 -18.05 -3.65
C LYS A 238 -43.21 -18.49 -4.78
N ASP A 239 -43.37 -17.92 -5.98
CA ASP A 239 -42.53 -18.24 -7.14
C ASP A 239 -41.04 -17.93 -6.86
N LEU A 240 -40.75 -16.85 -6.11
CA LEU A 240 -39.38 -16.51 -5.70
C LEU A 240 -38.82 -17.48 -4.65
N LEU A 241 -39.64 -17.95 -3.72
CA LEU A 241 -39.23 -18.94 -2.72
C LEU A 241 -38.95 -20.31 -3.36
N GLU A 242 -39.77 -20.73 -4.34
CA GLU A 242 -39.56 -21.99 -5.07
C GLU A 242 -38.24 -21.97 -5.89
N ASN A 243 -37.84 -20.79 -6.41
CA ASN A 243 -36.62 -20.61 -7.21
C ASN A 243 -35.43 -20.03 -6.44
N ILE A 244 -35.47 -20.03 -5.10
CA ILE A 244 -34.45 -19.37 -4.28
C ILE A 244 -33.08 -20.06 -4.41
N LEU A 245 -33.05 -21.39 -4.55
CA LEU A 245 -31.80 -22.14 -4.67
C LEU A 245 -31.06 -21.81 -5.97
N VAL A 246 -31.77 -21.80 -7.11
CA VAL A 246 -31.21 -21.40 -8.42
C VAL A 246 -30.70 -19.96 -8.37
N SER A 247 -31.43 -19.10 -7.69
CA SER A 247 -31.05 -17.70 -7.46
C SER A 247 -29.78 -17.57 -6.62
N MET A 248 -29.63 -18.38 -5.56
CA MET A 248 -28.44 -18.41 -4.72
C MET A 248 -27.22 -18.92 -5.50
N GLU A 249 -27.38 -19.99 -6.28
CA GLU A 249 -26.32 -20.50 -7.16
C GLU A 249 -25.88 -19.44 -8.19
N THR A 250 -26.84 -18.75 -8.80
CA THR A 250 -26.55 -17.65 -9.75
C THR A 250 -25.80 -16.50 -9.06
N LEU A 251 -26.16 -16.17 -7.82
CA LEU A 251 -25.45 -15.16 -7.02
C LEU A 251 -24.02 -15.58 -6.69
N GLU A 252 -23.82 -16.84 -6.29
CA GLU A 252 -22.49 -17.37 -6.01
C GLU A 252 -21.62 -17.39 -7.27
N ASN A 253 -22.18 -17.75 -8.42
CA ASN A 253 -21.50 -17.68 -9.70
C ASN A 253 -21.07 -16.24 -10.04
N TYR A 254 -21.96 -15.25 -9.90
CA TYR A 254 -21.60 -13.85 -10.12
C TYR A 254 -20.51 -13.35 -9.16
N ILE A 255 -20.52 -13.79 -7.90
CA ILE A 255 -19.49 -13.42 -6.93
C ILE A 255 -18.15 -14.06 -7.29
N ARG A 256 -18.16 -15.35 -7.66
CA ARG A 256 -16.96 -16.10 -8.04
C ARG A 256 -16.32 -15.56 -9.33
N ASP A 257 -17.14 -15.16 -10.29
CA ASP A 257 -16.68 -14.65 -11.57
C ASP A 257 -16.33 -13.14 -11.51
N GLY A 258 -16.53 -12.50 -10.34
CA GLY A 258 -16.20 -11.09 -10.10
C GLY A 258 -17.23 -10.08 -10.64
N SER A 259 -18.41 -10.53 -11.09
CA SER A 259 -19.53 -9.70 -11.56
C SER A 259 -20.35 -9.11 -10.41
N TYR A 260 -19.69 -8.37 -9.49
CA TYR A 260 -20.33 -7.88 -8.26
C TYR A 260 -21.54 -6.94 -8.49
N PRO A 261 -21.57 -6.05 -9.50
CA PRO A 261 -22.75 -5.22 -9.77
C PRO A 261 -23.98 -6.04 -10.16
N ALA A 262 -23.79 -7.12 -10.92
CA ALA A 262 -24.86 -8.05 -11.28
C ALA A 262 -25.40 -8.76 -10.04
N ALA A 263 -24.51 -9.20 -9.14
CA ALA A 263 -24.88 -9.80 -7.86
C ALA A 263 -25.67 -8.84 -6.95
N ASP A 264 -25.22 -7.58 -6.79
CA ASP A 264 -25.94 -6.58 -5.98
C ASP A 264 -27.32 -6.25 -6.59
N LEU A 265 -27.41 -6.10 -7.92
CA LEU A 265 -28.69 -5.84 -8.59
C LEU A 265 -29.68 -6.98 -8.38
N LEU A 266 -29.23 -8.22 -8.50
CA LEU A 266 -30.06 -9.41 -8.29
C LEU A 266 -30.51 -9.51 -6.82
N LEU A 267 -29.59 -9.27 -5.85
CA LEU A 267 -29.91 -9.23 -4.42
C LEU A 267 -30.94 -8.15 -4.08
N ARG A 268 -30.79 -6.93 -4.60
CA ARG A 268 -31.76 -5.84 -4.39
C ARG A 268 -33.15 -6.23 -4.91
N LYS A 269 -33.21 -6.76 -6.14
CA LYS A 269 -34.47 -7.23 -6.73
C LYS A 269 -35.13 -8.30 -5.88
N GLN A 270 -34.37 -9.24 -5.31
CA GLN A 270 -34.93 -10.30 -4.47
C GLN A 270 -35.35 -9.82 -3.08
N LEU A 271 -34.53 -8.98 -2.43
CA LEU A 271 -34.81 -8.41 -1.11
C LEU A 271 -35.99 -7.43 -1.12
N ASP A 272 -36.30 -6.79 -2.27
CA ASP A 272 -37.52 -5.98 -2.43
C ASP A 272 -38.81 -6.79 -2.22
N TRP A 273 -38.77 -8.10 -2.50
CA TRP A 273 -39.90 -9.03 -2.31
C TRP A 273 -39.76 -9.88 -1.05
N LEU A 274 -38.53 -10.19 -0.63
CA LEU A 274 -38.20 -11.07 0.49
C LEU A 274 -37.30 -10.36 1.54
N PRO A 275 -37.73 -9.23 2.14
CA PRO A 275 -36.88 -8.44 3.02
C PRO A 275 -36.48 -9.14 4.32
N ALA A 276 -37.21 -10.21 4.70
CA ALA A 276 -36.97 -10.97 5.92
C ALA A 276 -36.15 -12.26 5.70
N ASN A 277 -35.71 -12.55 4.47
CA ASN A 277 -34.91 -13.75 4.21
C ASN A 277 -33.48 -13.57 4.77
N SER A 278 -33.11 -14.39 5.76
CA SER A 278 -31.82 -14.30 6.46
C SER A 278 -30.62 -14.60 5.55
N ASP A 279 -30.76 -15.51 4.60
CA ASP A 279 -29.65 -15.98 3.76
C ASP A 279 -29.29 -14.94 2.70
N LEU A 280 -30.28 -14.35 2.03
CA LEU A 280 -30.07 -13.23 1.11
C LEU A 280 -29.45 -12.03 1.82
N MET A 281 -29.87 -11.75 3.06
CA MET A 281 -29.27 -10.68 3.86
C MET A 281 -27.82 -10.99 4.24
N ARG A 282 -27.49 -12.24 4.60
CA ARG A 282 -26.11 -12.67 4.87
C ARG A 282 -25.23 -12.55 3.62
N ILE A 283 -25.71 -13.00 2.46
CA ILE A 283 -24.98 -12.86 1.18
C ILE A 283 -24.77 -11.39 0.86
N LYS A 284 -25.79 -10.53 1.02
CA LYS A 284 -25.64 -9.09 0.83
C LYS A 284 -24.60 -8.48 1.76
N THR A 285 -24.61 -8.81 3.05
CA THR A 285 -23.61 -8.31 3.99
C THR A 285 -22.21 -8.77 3.61
N ARG A 286 -22.03 -10.04 3.23
CA ARG A 286 -20.74 -10.58 2.76
C ARG A 286 -20.28 -9.88 1.48
N LEU A 287 -21.16 -9.72 0.49
CA LEU A 287 -20.89 -9.01 -0.76
C LEU A 287 -20.45 -7.56 -0.48
N MET A 288 -21.17 -6.84 0.38
CA MET A 288 -20.83 -5.46 0.72
C MET A 288 -19.53 -5.36 1.52
N THR A 289 -19.19 -6.37 2.32
CA THR A 289 -17.90 -6.46 3.02
C THR A 289 -16.76 -6.64 2.02
N VAL A 290 -16.86 -7.64 1.14
CA VAL A 290 -15.86 -7.95 0.10
C VAL A 290 -15.66 -6.76 -0.86
N THR A 291 -16.75 -6.08 -1.23
CA THR A 291 -16.73 -4.95 -2.18
C THR A 291 -16.53 -3.58 -1.52
N LYS A 292 -16.29 -3.53 -0.20
CA LYS A 292 -16.20 -2.28 0.60
C LYS A 292 -17.35 -1.29 0.30
N ASN A 293 -18.57 -1.82 0.17
CA ASN A 293 -19.81 -1.12 -0.19
C ASN A 293 -19.86 -0.49 -1.60
N ASN A 294 -18.95 -0.84 -2.52
CA ASN A 294 -18.96 -0.36 -3.90
C ASN A 294 -18.72 -1.49 -4.92
N PRO A 295 -19.78 -2.22 -5.31
CA PRO A 295 -19.69 -3.35 -6.24
C PRO A 295 -19.06 -3.00 -7.60
N LYS A 296 -19.29 -1.78 -8.11
CA LYS A 296 -18.74 -1.36 -9.41
C LYS A 296 -17.22 -1.21 -9.36
N ARG A 297 -16.70 -0.51 -8.34
CA ARG A 297 -15.25 -0.39 -8.15
C ARG A 297 -14.59 -1.73 -7.84
N ALA A 298 -15.29 -2.62 -7.14
CA ALA A 298 -14.81 -3.96 -6.85
C ALA A 298 -14.67 -4.81 -8.13
N GLU A 299 -15.57 -4.68 -9.10
CA GLU A 299 -15.47 -5.37 -10.39
C GLU A 299 -14.29 -4.82 -11.21
N GLU A 300 -14.13 -3.50 -11.28
CA GLU A 300 -12.97 -2.85 -11.90
C GLU A 300 -11.65 -3.35 -11.27
N ALA A 301 -11.60 -3.46 -9.94
CA ALA A 301 -10.45 -3.99 -9.21
C ALA A 301 -10.19 -5.48 -9.50
N TYR A 302 -11.25 -6.30 -9.61
CA TYR A 302 -11.11 -7.72 -9.95
C TYR A 302 -10.58 -7.94 -11.36
N ILE A 303 -11.08 -7.18 -12.34
CA ILE A 303 -10.58 -7.24 -13.73
C ILE A 303 -9.09 -6.87 -13.75
N ARG A 304 -8.69 -5.82 -13.01
CA ARG A 304 -7.27 -5.45 -12.87
C ARG A 304 -6.45 -6.57 -12.23
N TYR A 305 -6.95 -7.19 -11.16
CA TYR A 305 -6.30 -8.35 -10.52
C TYR A 305 -6.07 -9.49 -11.52
N ILE A 306 -7.09 -9.88 -12.31
CA ILE A 306 -6.97 -10.96 -13.31
C ILE A 306 -5.91 -10.61 -14.36
N ASN A 307 -5.89 -9.37 -14.84
CA ASN A 307 -4.88 -8.91 -15.80
C ASN A 307 -3.46 -8.99 -15.22
N LEU A 308 -3.24 -8.49 -14.00
CA LEU A 308 -1.94 -8.52 -13.32
C LEU A 308 -1.50 -9.95 -13.02
N ARG A 309 -2.41 -10.80 -12.53
CA ARG A 309 -2.16 -12.23 -12.31
C ARG A 309 -1.76 -12.94 -13.60
N THR A 310 -2.44 -12.65 -14.71
CA THR A 310 -2.14 -13.24 -16.02
C THR A 310 -0.75 -12.82 -16.51
N LYS A 311 -0.38 -11.53 -16.35
CA LYS A 311 0.97 -11.04 -16.68
C LYS A 311 2.05 -11.75 -15.86
N LEU A 312 1.82 -11.95 -14.56
CA LEU A 312 2.74 -12.70 -13.69
C LEU A 312 2.89 -14.16 -14.13
N GLN A 313 1.79 -14.82 -14.54
CA GLN A 313 1.83 -16.18 -15.09
C GLN A 313 2.59 -16.27 -16.43
N GLN A 314 2.63 -15.19 -17.20
CA GLN A 314 3.39 -15.07 -18.44
C GLN A 314 4.88 -14.72 -18.21
N ASN A 315 5.37 -14.76 -16.96
CA ASN A 315 6.74 -14.41 -16.58
C ASN A 315 7.13 -12.94 -16.92
N VAL A 316 6.15 -12.04 -17.02
CA VAL A 316 6.41 -10.61 -17.24
C VAL A 316 6.56 -9.93 -15.88
N ARG A 317 7.69 -9.26 -15.66
CA ARG A 317 7.89 -8.40 -14.48
C ARG A 317 6.90 -7.24 -14.55
N LEU A 318 6.12 -7.04 -13.48
CA LEU A 318 5.25 -5.88 -13.35
C LEU A 318 6.09 -4.61 -13.25
N THR A 319 5.61 -3.54 -13.87
CA THR A 319 6.18 -2.21 -13.65
C THR A 319 5.91 -1.76 -12.21
N GLU A 320 6.65 -0.75 -11.73
CA GLU A 320 6.44 -0.19 -10.39
C GLU A 320 5.02 0.35 -10.22
N GLU A 321 4.47 0.99 -11.26
CA GLU A 321 3.08 1.45 -11.32
C GLU A 321 2.08 0.28 -11.22
N GLU A 322 2.30 -0.81 -11.97
CA GLU A 322 1.46 -2.00 -11.93
C GLU A 322 1.49 -2.72 -10.58
N PHE A 323 2.64 -2.72 -9.91
CA PHE A 323 2.78 -3.29 -8.58
C PHE A 323 2.10 -2.43 -7.51
N GLU A 324 2.20 -1.11 -7.62
CA GLU A 324 1.48 -0.20 -6.74
C GLU A 324 -0.04 -0.30 -6.97
N ASP A 325 -0.47 -0.47 -8.22
CA ASP A 325 -1.85 -0.81 -8.55
C ASP A 325 -2.28 -2.11 -7.84
N LEU A 326 -1.47 -3.17 -7.88
CA LEU A 326 -1.73 -4.44 -7.19
C LEU A 326 -1.90 -4.24 -5.67
N LYS A 327 -1.03 -3.45 -5.04
CA LYS A 327 -1.09 -3.10 -3.60
C LYS A 327 -2.34 -2.29 -3.24
N ASN A 328 -2.88 -1.53 -4.18
CA ASN A 328 -4.06 -0.70 -3.98
C ASN A 328 -5.38 -1.48 -4.17
N LEU A 329 -5.38 -2.65 -4.80
CA LEU A 329 -6.61 -3.45 -5.00
C LEU A 329 -7.34 -3.84 -3.70
N PRO A 330 -6.68 -4.22 -2.60
CA PRO A 330 -7.33 -4.50 -1.31
C PRO A 330 -8.19 -3.35 -0.75
N LYS A 331 -7.94 -2.09 -1.18
CA LYS A 331 -8.78 -0.94 -0.79
C LYS A 331 -10.19 -1.00 -1.39
N TYR A 332 -10.34 -1.70 -2.51
CA TYR A 332 -11.59 -1.80 -3.25
C TYR A 332 -12.19 -3.21 -3.21
N LEU A 333 -11.36 -4.23 -2.98
CA LEU A 333 -11.74 -5.63 -3.05
C LEU A 333 -10.97 -6.49 -2.05
N GLU A 334 -11.66 -7.07 -1.06
CA GLU A 334 -11.06 -7.87 0.01
C GLU A 334 -11.16 -9.37 -0.30
N ILE A 335 -10.20 -9.87 -1.07
CA ILE A 335 -10.08 -11.28 -1.46
C ILE A 335 -8.70 -11.81 -1.00
N PRO A 336 -8.63 -12.93 -0.25
CA PRO A 336 -7.39 -13.52 0.25
C PRO A 336 -6.33 -13.74 -0.83
N GLU A 337 -6.75 -14.16 -2.02
CA GLU A 337 -5.90 -14.45 -3.17
C GLU A 337 -5.11 -13.21 -3.66
N ILE A 338 -5.66 -12.01 -3.49
CA ILE A 338 -4.94 -10.76 -3.82
C ILE A 338 -3.80 -10.54 -2.82
N THR A 339 -4.08 -10.71 -1.53
CA THR A 339 -3.06 -10.55 -0.47
C THR A 339 -1.95 -11.59 -0.60
N GLU A 340 -2.30 -12.84 -0.92
CA GLU A 340 -1.35 -13.91 -1.17
C GLU A 340 -0.46 -13.59 -2.40
N LEU A 341 -1.06 -13.10 -3.48
CA LEU A 341 -0.32 -12.70 -4.68
C LEU A 341 0.63 -11.53 -4.42
N ILE A 342 0.20 -10.52 -3.65
CA ILE A 342 1.06 -9.39 -3.22
C ILE A 342 2.25 -9.93 -2.43
N ALA A 343 2.00 -10.75 -1.40
CA ALA A 343 3.06 -11.29 -0.56
C ALA A 343 4.05 -12.17 -1.36
N LYS A 344 3.54 -12.96 -2.30
CA LYS A 344 4.37 -13.77 -3.21
C LYS A 344 5.23 -12.88 -4.11
N TYR A 345 4.66 -11.82 -4.67
CA TYR A 345 5.38 -10.92 -5.57
C TYR A 345 6.37 -10.02 -4.84
N GLU A 346 6.09 -9.62 -3.60
CA GLU A 346 7.04 -8.90 -2.72
C GLU A 346 8.28 -9.73 -2.44
N LYS A 347 8.10 -11.00 -2.08
CA LYS A 347 9.22 -11.94 -1.92
C LYS A 347 10.03 -12.08 -3.20
N TYR A 348 9.36 -12.10 -4.36
CA TYR A 348 10.01 -12.16 -5.66
C TYR A 348 10.86 -10.91 -5.95
N ILE A 349 10.30 -9.71 -5.82
CA ILE A 349 11.05 -8.44 -6.03
C ILE A 349 12.26 -8.39 -5.10
N ARG A 350 12.07 -8.71 -3.81
CA ARG A 350 13.16 -8.73 -2.83
C ARG A 350 14.27 -9.71 -3.21
N SER A 351 13.92 -10.91 -3.66
CA SER A 351 14.90 -11.90 -4.14
C SER A 351 15.68 -11.40 -5.37
N TYR A 352 15.02 -10.66 -6.27
CA TYR A 352 15.64 -10.09 -7.46
C TYR A 352 16.62 -8.97 -7.10
N GLU A 353 16.22 -8.04 -6.23
CA GLU A 353 17.08 -6.94 -5.75
C GLU A 353 18.33 -7.47 -5.05
N ILE A 354 18.16 -8.45 -4.16
CA ILE A 354 19.29 -9.10 -3.49
C ILE A 354 20.19 -9.80 -4.51
N SER A 355 19.63 -10.50 -5.51
CA SER A 355 20.43 -11.14 -6.56
C SER A 355 21.24 -10.14 -7.39
N ALA A 356 20.69 -8.96 -7.68
CA ALA A 356 21.38 -7.91 -8.42
C ALA A 356 22.55 -7.33 -7.60
N GLN A 357 22.35 -7.09 -6.30
CA GLN A 357 23.41 -6.65 -5.40
C GLN A 357 24.51 -7.71 -5.27
N LEU A 358 24.15 -8.98 -5.13
CA LEU A 358 25.09 -10.09 -5.08
C LEU A 358 25.90 -10.19 -6.37
N LYS A 359 25.28 -9.98 -7.54
CA LYS A 359 25.99 -9.97 -8.83
C LYS A 359 27.04 -8.85 -8.89
N ILE A 360 26.71 -7.64 -8.41
CA ILE A 360 27.67 -6.53 -8.34
C ILE A 360 28.84 -6.89 -7.42
N LYS A 361 28.56 -7.48 -6.24
CA LYS A 361 29.61 -7.96 -5.32
C LYS A 361 30.47 -9.06 -5.95
N GLN A 362 29.87 -9.96 -6.71
CA GLN A 362 30.56 -11.04 -7.42
C GLN A 362 31.56 -10.50 -8.44
N GLU A 363 31.15 -9.54 -9.27
CA GLU A 363 32.04 -8.90 -10.24
C GLU A 363 33.16 -8.10 -9.55
N HIS A 364 32.85 -7.43 -8.42
CA HIS A 364 33.87 -6.77 -7.62
C HIS A 364 34.93 -7.74 -7.08
N ILE A 365 34.51 -8.89 -6.54
CA ILE A 365 35.43 -9.92 -6.06
C ILE A 365 36.28 -10.47 -7.21
N ARG A 366 35.70 -10.69 -8.40
CA ARG A 366 36.46 -11.10 -9.60
C ARG A 366 37.52 -10.08 -10.00
N MET A 367 37.18 -8.78 -10.01
CA MET A 367 38.15 -7.72 -10.28
C MET A 367 39.31 -7.73 -9.29
N LEU A 368 39.06 -7.98 -8.00
CA LEU A 368 40.11 -8.12 -6.98
C LEU A 368 40.99 -9.34 -7.24
N ILE A 369 40.40 -10.49 -7.61
CA ILE A 369 41.11 -11.73 -7.94
C ILE A 369 42.00 -11.54 -9.18
N GLU A 370 41.49 -10.92 -10.23
CA GLU A 370 42.24 -10.60 -11.46
C GLU A 370 43.32 -9.54 -11.20
N GLY A 371 43.04 -8.60 -10.30
CA GLY A 371 43.99 -7.58 -9.85
C GLY A 371 45.13 -8.13 -8.99
N GLY A 372 45.04 -9.37 -8.49
CA GLY A 372 46.00 -9.98 -7.58
C GLY A 372 45.87 -9.53 -6.12
N GLU A 373 44.76 -8.88 -5.75
CA GLU A 373 44.48 -8.40 -4.37
C GLU A 373 43.74 -9.48 -3.57
N LEU A 374 44.37 -10.65 -3.43
CA LEU A 374 43.74 -11.87 -2.92
C LEU A 374 43.28 -11.74 -1.45
N SER A 375 43.99 -10.97 -0.63
CA SER A 375 43.63 -10.78 0.78
C SER A 375 42.35 -9.94 0.91
N LYS A 376 42.19 -8.94 0.04
CA LYS A 376 40.95 -8.14 -0.01
C LYS A 376 39.79 -8.96 -0.57
N ALA A 377 40.04 -9.75 -1.61
CA ALA A 377 39.03 -10.66 -2.17
C ALA A 377 38.52 -11.65 -1.11
N GLN A 378 39.42 -12.24 -0.31
CA GLN A 378 39.05 -13.12 0.80
C GLN A 378 38.22 -12.39 1.86
N SER A 379 38.63 -11.17 2.25
CA SER A 379 37.88 -10.36 3.23
C SER A 379 36.47 -10.02 2.74
N GLU A 380 36.31 -9.66 1.46
CA GLU A 380 34.99 -9.37 0.86
C GLU A 380 34.11 -10.62 0.82
N LEU A 381 34.68 -11.79 0.50
CA LEU A 381 33.98 -13.07 0.60
C LEU A 381 33.51 -13.34 2.04
N ASP A 382 34.40 -13.20 3.03
CA ASP A 382 34.05 -13.42 4.45
C ASP A 382 32.95 -12.46 4.94
N LEU A 383 32.97 -11.20 4.50
CA LEU A 383 31.91 -10.23 4.76
C LEU A 383 30.59 -10.66 4.09
N LEU A 384 30.63 -11.15 2.85
CA LEU A 384 29.46 -11.64 2.13
C LEU A 384 28.82 -12.86 2.81
N TYR A 385 29.62 -13.79 3.35
CA TYR A 385 29.09 -14.93 4.11
C TYR A 385 28.48 -14.52 5.47
N ARG A 386 28.89 -13.38 6.03
CA ARG A 386 28.29 -12.80 7.25
C ARG A 386 27.08 -11.89 6.97
N ASP A 387 26.93 -11.45 5.73
CA ASP A 387 25.83 -10.56 5.30
C ASP A 387 24.50 -11.31 5.39
N THR A 388 23.54 -10.73 6.11
CA THR A 388 22.18 -11.27 6.26
C THR A 388 21.48 -11.41 4.92
N SER A 389 21.84 -10.56 3.93
CA SER A 389 21.27 -10.57 2.58
C SER A 389 21.58 -11.88 1.85
N TRP A 390 22.76 -12.47 2.06
CA TRP A 390 23.11 -13.76 1.46
C TRP A 390 22.32 -14.92 2.06
N THR A 391 22.14 -14.90 3.39
CA THR A 391 21.33 -15.89 4.09
C THR A 391 19.85 -15.77 3.68
N GLU A 392 19.36 -14.53 3.57
CA GLU A 392 18.02 -14.24 3.07
C GLU A 392 17.83 -14.71 1.63
N TYR A 393 18.80 -14.47 0.74
CA TYR A 393 18.76 -14.97 -0.63
C TYR A 393 18.67 -16.50 -0.67
N LYS A 394 19.52 -17.20 0.09
CA LYS A 394 19.47 -18.67 0.19
C LYS A 394 18.10 -19.17 0.67
N MET A 395 17.54 -18.54 1.69
CA MET A 395 16.20 -18.87 2.17
C MET A 395 15.13 -18.64 1.10
N LEU A 396 15.14 -17.48 0.44
CA LEU A 396 14.16 -17.14 -0.60
C LEU A 396 14.25 -18.07 -1.82
N VAL A 397 15.46 -18.44 -2.25
CA VAL A 397 15.68 -19.34 -3.40
C VAL A 397 15.35 -20.80 -3.05
N SER A 398 15.48 -21.21 -1.79
CA SER A 398 15.14 -22.57 -1.34
C SER A 398 13.64 -22.87 -1.29
N LEU A 399 12.78 -21.85 -1.42
CA LEU A 399 11.33 -22.02 -1.41
C LEU A 399 10.84 -22.60 -2.75
N PRO A 400 10.14 -23.75 -2.77
CA PRO A 400 9.67 -24.41 -3.99
C PRO A 400 8.84 -23.50 -4.91
N GLU A 401 8.08 -22.58 -4.29
CA GLU A 401 7.22 -21.62 -4.96
C GLU A 401 7.97 -20.62 -5.85
N VAL A 402 9.22 -20.28 -5.47
CA VAL A 402 10.07 -19.33 -6.21
C VAL A 402 10.74 -20.04 -7.38
N THR A 403 11.17 -21.29 -7.19
CA THR A 403 11.81 -22.11 -8.24
C THR A 403 10.86 -22.57 -9.36
N SER A 404 9.55 -22.60 -9.11
CA SER A 404 8.55 -23.08 -10.08
C SER A 404 8.22 -22.09 -11.20
N HIS A 405 8.59 -20.82 -11.06
CA HIS A 405 8.38 -19.80 -12.09
C HIS A 405 9.70 -19.59 -12.82
N GLN A 406 9.74 -19.97 -14.11
CA GLN A 406 10.90 -19.98 -15.02
C GLN A 406 11.46 -18.57 -15.34
N LEU A 407 11.32 -17.59 -14.45
CA LEU A 407 12.13 -16.39 -14.47
C LEU A 407 13.52 -16.79 -13.97
N ALA A 408 14.39 -17.14 -14.92
CA ALA A 408 15.77 -17.50 -14.64
C ALA A 408 16.42 -16.39 -13.80
N LEU A 409 16.52 -16.61 -12.49
CA LEU A 409 17.49 -15.90 -11.68
C LEU A 409 18.84 -16.11 -12.38
N PRO A 410 19.62 -15.03 -12.62
CA PRO A 410 20.92 -15.18 -13.26
C PRO A 410 21.66 -16.28 -12.48
N PRO A 411 22.24 -17.28 -13.16
CA PRO A 411 22.95 -18.35 -12.49
C PRO A 411 24.07 -17.66 -11.71
N ALA A 412 23.86 -17.49 -10.42
CA ALA A 412 24.91 -17.08 -9.52
C ALA A 412 25.89 -18.25 -9.56
N GLU A 413 26.95 -18.10 -10.35
CA GLU A 413 28.15 -18.89 -10.14
C GLU A 413 28.39 -18.91 -8.64
N SER A 414 28.46 -20.11 -8.06
CA SER A 414 28.45 -20.19 -6.61
C SER A 414 29.62 -19.37 -6.05
N PHE A 415 29.37 -18.51 -5.07
CA PHE A 415 30.44 -17.87 -4.31
C PHE A 415 31.43 -18.89 -3.73
N ASP A 416 31.00 -20.15 -3.59
CA ASP A 416 31.88 -21.27 -3.22
C ASP A 416 32.98 -21.53 -4.27
N ASN A 417 32.70 -21.32 -5.57
CA ASN A 417 33.71 -21.42 -6.63
C ASN A 417 34.75 -20.31 -6.52
N LEU A 418 34.30 -19.06 -6.32
CA LEU A 418 35.21 -17.92 -6.12
C LEU A 418 36.06 -18.09 -4.86
N ARG A 419 35.45 -18.59 -3.78
CA ARG A 419 36.16 -18.92 -2.54
C ARG A 419 37.24 -19.98 -2.77
N THR A 420 36.89 -21.07 -3.45
CA THR A 420 37.84 -22.14 -3.79
C THR A 420 38.99 -21.60 -4.66
N GLU A 421 38.69 -20.71 -5.62
CA GLU A 421 39.71 -20.07 -6.45
C GLU A 421 40.67 -19.19 -5.64
N VAL A 422 40.14 -18.35 -4.74
CA VAL A 422 40.95 -17.48 -3.85
C VAL A 422 41.82 -18.33 -2.93
N GLU A 423 41.26 -19.34 -2.28
CA GLU A 423 41.98 -20.25 -1.38
C GLU A 423 43.09 -21.00 -2.13
N GLN A 424 42.82 -21.48 -3.35
CA GLN A 424 43.82 -22.15 -4.19
C GLN A 424 44.95 -21.19 -4.61
N LYS A 425 44.62 -19.96 -5.03
CA LYS A 425 45.62 -18.95 -5.41
C LYS A 425 46.47 -18.50 -4.22
N LEU A 426 45.87 -18.33 -3.04
CA LEU A 426 46.59 -18.01 -1.80
C LEU A 426 47.55 -19.14 -1.42
N LYS A 427 47.09 -20.39 -1.43
CA LYS A 427 47.93 -21.56 -1.15
C LYS A 427 49.09 -21.68 -2.13
N THR A 428 48.80 -21.59 -3.43
CA THR A 428 49.83 -21.64 -4.47
C THR A 428 50.84 -20.50 -4.32
N SER A 429 50.38 -19.30 -3.95
CA SER A 429 51.25 -18.16 -3.70
C SER A 429 52.16 -18.40 -2.50
N GLN A 430 51.64 -18.96 -1.40
CA GLN A 430 52.46 -19.28 -0.22
C GLN A 430 53.49 -20.37 -0.52
N GLU A 431 53.12 -21.44 -1.23
CA GLU A 431 54.04 -22.51 -1.60
C GLU A 431 55.19 -21.99 -2.47
N LYS A 432 54.88 -21.18 -3.48
CA LYS A 432 55.86 -20.49 -4.32
C LYS A 432 56.74 -19.55 -3.49
N PHE A 433 56.16 -18.81 -2.56
CA PHE A 433 56.92 -17.89 -1.71
C PHE A 433 57.94 -18.62 -0.82
N GLU A 434 57.55 -19.74 -0.21
CA GLU A 434 58.47 -20.59 0.57
C GLU A 434 59.56 -21.20 -0.32
N GLU A 435 59.23 -21.57 -1.57
CA GLU A 435 60.20 -22.01 -2.56
C GLU A 435 61.21 -20.90 -2.92
N ALA A 436 60.75 -19.66 -3.15
CA ALA A 436 61.63 -18.50 -3.32
C ALA A 436 62.55 -18.30 -2.11
N LYS A 437 62.02 -18.33 -0.87
CA LYS A 437 62.83 -18.23 0.35
C LYS A 437 63.91 -19.31 0.43
N ARG A 438 63.57 -20.56 0.06
CA ARG A 438 64.54 -21.67 -0.03
C ARG A 438 65.60 -21.40 -1.10
N LEU A 439 65.22 -20.85 -2.25
CA LEU A 439 66.17 -20.48 -3.31
C LEU A 439 67.12 -19.36 -2.85
N VAL A 440 66.64 -18.34 -2.13
CA VAL A 440 67.50 -17.32 -1.48
C VAL A 440 68.45 -17.98 -0.49
N THR A 441 67.93 -18.87 0.36
CA THR A 441 68.74 -19.60 1.36
C THR A 441 69.78 -20.51 0.72
N ALA A 442 69.48 -21.09 -0.44
CA ALA A 442 70.42 -21.87 -1.25
C ALA A 442 71.40 -20.99 -2.05
N GLY A 443 71.18 -19.66 -2.06
CA GLY A 443 71.95 -18.69 -2.83
C GLY A 443 71.59 -18.63 -4.32
N ASN A 444 70.50 -19.25 -4.78
CA ASN A 444 70.04 -19.20 -6.17
C ASN A 444 69.17 -17.95 -6.42
N ILE A 445 69.83 -16.80 -6.47
CA ILE A 445 69.17 -15.48 -6.50
C ILE A 445 68.39 -15.22 -7.80
N ALA A 446 68.90 -15.68 -8.96
CA ALA A 446 68.23 -15.42 -10.24
C ALA A 446 66.90 -16.16 -10.36
N GLU A 447 66.87 -17.44 -9.96
CA GLU A 447 65.65 -18.23 -9.96
C GLU A 447 64.65 -17.72 -8.92
N SER A 448 65.15 -17.37 -7.71
CA SER A 448 64.32 -16.75 -6.68
C SER A 448 63.69 -15.45 -7.17
N GLU A 449 64.46 -14.55 -7.80
CA GLU A 449 63.95 -13.27 -8.30
C GLU A 449 62.87 -13.47 -9.37
N LYS A 450 63.08 -14.42 -10.29
CA LYS A 450 62.07 -14.77 -11.30
C LYS A 450 60.78 -15.24 -10.63
N LEU A 451 60.89 -16.12 -9.64
CA LEU A 451 59.76 -16.71 -8.93
C LEU A 451 59.01 -15.66 -8.09
N LEU A 452 59.73 -14.76 -7.42
CA LEU A 452 59.15 -13.62 -6.70
C LEU A 452 58.42 -12.64 -7.63
N LYS A 453 58.97 -12.34 -8.81
CA LYS A 453 58.30 -11.49 -9.82
C LYS A 453 57.03 -12.14 -10.37
N GLU A 454 57.02 -13.45 -10.58
CA GLU A 454 55.81 -14.19 -10.97
C GLU A 454 54.79 -14.22 -9.83
N LEU A 455 55.24 -14.37 -8.59
CA LEU A 455 54.41 -14.38 -7.39
C LEU A 455 53.68 -13.05 -7.19
N ILE A 456 54.35 -11.90 -7.31
CA ILE A 456 53.74 -10.57 -7.17
C ILE A 456 52.67 -10.32 -8.24
N LYS A 457 52.81 -10.90 -9.44
CA LYS A 457 51.77 -10.84 -10.47
C LYS A 457 50.51 -11.61 -10.08
N ILE A 458 50.66 -12.70 -9.33
CA ILE A 458 49.53 -13.54 -8.86
C ILE A 458 48.91 -12.93 -7.60
N ASN A 459 49.73 -12.44 -6.68
CA ASN A 459 49.33 -11.90 -5.40
C ASN A 459 50.16 -10.66 -5.03
N LYS A 460 49.58 -9.48 -5.24
CA LYS A 460 50.19 -8.19 -4.93
C LYS A 460 50.23 -7.88 -3.44
N ASP A 461 49.46 -8.60 -2.63
CA ASP A 461 49.38 -8.35 -1.18
C ASP A 461 50.57 -8.93 -0.41
N LEU A 462 51.41 -9.76 -1.06
CA LEU A 462 52.62 -10.34 -0.47
C LEU A 462 53.75 -9.31 -0.35
N LYS A 463 53.62 -8.40 0.62
CA LYS A 463 54.63 -7.36 0.91
C LYS A 463 56.02 -7.94 1.16
N GLU A 464 56.10 -9.08 1.84
CA GLU A 464 57.38 -9.75 2.10
C GLU A 464 58.13 -10.14 0.80
N ALA A 465 57.41 -10.49 -0.27
CA ALA A 465 58.03 -10.81 -1.56
C ALA A 465 58.61 -9.56 -2.24
N GLU A 466 57.92 -8.42 -2.12
CA GLU A 466 58.39 -7.13 -2.63
C GLU A 466 59.59 -6.61 -1.82
N GLU A 467 59.60 -6.82 -0.50
CA GLU A 467 60.72 -6.50 0.38
C GLU A 467 61.98 -7.26 -0.03
N ILE A 468 61.90 -8.58 -0.25
CA ILE A 468 63.04 -9.40 -0.71
C ILE A 468 63.53 -8.94 -2.09
N LEU A 469 62.64 -8.62 -3.04
CA LEU A 469 63.06 -8.06 -4.34
C LEU A 469 63.76 -6.71 -4.19
N THR A 470 63.29 -5.88 -3.27
CA THR A 470 63.90 -4.59 -2.96
C THR A 470 65.29 -4.77 -2.33
N GLU A 471 65.47 -5.75 -1.45
CA GLU A 471 66.77 -6.12 -0.89
C GLU A 471 67.73 -6.62 -1.98
N ILE A 472 67.28 -7.49 -2.88
CA ILE A 472 68.06 -7.94 -4.05
C ILE A 472 68.57 -6.74 -4.85
N ASP A 473 67.68 -5.80 -5.20
CA ASP A 473 68.02 -4.61 -5.99
C ASP A 473 68.95 -3.63 -5.23
N LYS A 474 68.69 -3.38 -3.94
CA LYS A 474 69.56 -2.57 -3.08
C LYS A 474 70.97 -3.18 -3.00
N SER A 475 71.05 -4.50 -2.78
CA SER A 475 72.33 -5.20 -2.69
C SER A 475 73.11 -5.10 -4.00
N ARG A 476 72.45 -5.29 -5.17
CA ARG A 476 73.08 -5.13 -6.49
C ARG A 476 73.72 -3.75 -6.68
N LYS A 477 73.00 -2.69 -6.32
CA LYS A 477 73.46 -1.29 -6.46
C LYS A 477 74.58 -0.91 -5.49
N THR A 478 74.79 -1.69 -4.43
CA THR A 478 75.73 -1.32 -3.37
C THR A 478 77.14 -1.85 -3.65
N GLU A 479 78.04 -1.03 -4.20
CA GLU A 479 79.42 -1.44 -4.51
C GLU A 479 80.31 -1.67 -3.28
N LYS A 480 80.01 -0.97 -2.18
CA LYS A 480 80.79 -0.97 -0.95
C LYS A 480 79.86 -1.06 0.26
N LEU A 481 80.21 -1.93 1.19
CA LEU A 481 79.60 -2.02 2.52
C LEU A 481 80.62 -1.85 3.62
N ARG A 482 80.14 -1.37 4.75
CA ARG A 482 80.95 -1.12 5.94
C ARG A 482 80.27 -1.76 7.15
N LEU A 483 80.83 -2.85 7.65
CA LEU A 483 80.32 -3.55 8.83
C LEU A 483 80.98 -2.96 10.07
N ILE A 484 80.19 -2.27 10.89
CA ILE A 484 80.64 -1.58 12.09
C ILE A 484 80.18 -2.39 13.31
N PRO A 485 81.08 -2.96 14.10
CA PRO A 485 80.70 -3.68 15.32
C PRO A 485 80.13 -2.69 16.35
N GLU A 486 79.02 -3.06 17.00
CA GLU A 486 78.44 -2.21 18.07
C GLU A 486 79.22 -2.27 19.39
N LYS A 487 79.94 -3.38 19.63
CA LYS A 487 80.71 -3.62 20.86
C LYS A 487 82.21 -3.67 20.57
N ILE A 488 82.75 -4.88 20.45
CA ILE A 488 84.17 -5.19 20.26
C ILE A 488 84.33 -5.80 18.88
N GLY A 489 85.31 -5.33 18.12
CA GLY A 489 85.65 -5.89 16.82
C GLY A 489 86.38 -4.89 15.93
N LYS A 490 87.05 -5.39 14.90
CA LYS A 490 87.52 -4.55 13.79
C LYS A 490 86.36 -4.20 12.84
N GLU A 491 86.39 -2.97 12.33
CA GLU A 491 85.55 -2.57 11.20
C GLU A 491 85.92 -3.39 9.96
N ILE A 492 84.93 -3.67 9.10
CA ILE A 492 85.16 -4.43 7.87
C ILE A 492 84.61 -3.68 6.69
N LEU A 493 85.45 -3.50 5.68
CA LEU A 493 85.06 -2.92 4.41
C LEU A 493 84.88 -4.04 3.39
N VAL A 494 83.69 -4.18 2.82
CA VAL A 494 83.39 -5.17 1.79
C VAL A 494 83.23 -4.44 0.46
N PHE A 495 83.94 -4.88 -0.57
CA PHE A 495 83.91 -4.26 -1.90
C PHE A 495 83.55 -5.28 -2.97
N LYS A 496 82.67 -4.90 -3.90
CA LYS A 496 82.38 -5.63 -5.14
C LYS A 496 83.22 -5.10 -6.31
N LYS A 497 84.53 -5.24 -6.21
CA LYS A 497 85.48 -4.74 -7.21
C LYS A 497 86.59 -5.75 -7.42
N ASP A 498 87.15 -5.79 -8.63
CA ASP A 498 88.36 -6.55 -8.94
C ASP A 498 89.66 -5.78 -8.60
N THR A 499 89.52 -4.48 -8.34
CA THR A 499 90.61 -3.53 -8.12
C THR A 499 90.31 -2.70 -6.88
N ILE A 500 91.27 -2.64 -5.96
CA ILE A 500 91.22 -1.79 -4.77
C ILE A 500 92.42 -0.86 -4.75
N THR A 501 92.15 0.40 -4.43
CA THR A 501 93.17 1.45 -4.27
C THR A 501 93.37 1.83 -2.81
N PHE A 502 94.64 1.94 -2.42
CA PHE A 502 95.08 2.38 -1.10
C PHE A 502 95.83 3.71 -1.25
N ALA A 503 95.40 4.73 -0.52
CA ALA A 503 96.08 6.01 -0.43
C ALA A 503 95.61 6.77 0.83
N ARG A 504 96.21 7.93 1.10
CA ARG A 504 95.70 8.90 2.06
C ARG A 504 94.68 9.79 1.38
N ARG A 505 93.51 10.01 1.96
CA ARG A 505 92.41 10.81 1.38
C ARG A 505 92.65 12.33 1.49
N ASP A 506 93.68 12.84 0.83
CA ASP A 506 93.95 14.29 0.77
C ASP A 506 93.43 14.94 -0.52
N ARG A 507 93.54 14.25 -1.66
CA ARG A 507 93.20 14.79 -2.99
C ARG A 507 92.43 13.81 -3.88
N GLY A 508 92.63 12.50 -3.68
CA GLY A 508 91.87 11.44 -4.36
C GLY A 508 90.75 10.83 -3.50
N SER A 509 89.99 9.92 -4.12
CA SER A 509 89.00 9.07 -3.46
C SER A 509 89.45 7.60 -3.48
N PRO A 510 90.49 7.22 -2.70
CA PRO A 510 90.89 5.82 -2.63
C PRO A 510 89.76 4.98 -2.02
N ASP A 511 89.68 3.71 -2.41
CA ASP A 511 88.72 2.77 -1.84
C ASP A 511 88.98 2.59 -0.33
N VAL A 512 90.28 2.51 0.02
CA VAL A 512 90.79 2.39 1.39
C VAL A 512 91.65 3.58 1.74
N ASP A 513 91.11 4.45 2.59
CA ASP A 513 91.83 5.58 3.18
C ASP A 513 92.76 5.12 4.31
N ILE A 514 94.03 5.52 4.23
CA ILE A 514 95.07 5.31 5.23
C ILE A 514 95.55 6.68 5.71
N ASN A 515 95.13 7.07 6.91
CA ASN A 515 95.51 8.34 7.52
C ASN A 515 96.92 8.30 8.12
N ASN A 516 97.94 8.20 7.26
CA ASN A 516 99.34 8.28 7.65
C ASN A 516 100.09 9.25 6.72
N PRO A 517 100.81 10.27 7.24
CA PRO A 517 101.52 11.23 6.40
C PRO A 517 102.58 10.65 5.47
N ARG A 518 103.10 9.45 5.77
CA ARG A 518 104.06 8.74 4.91
C ARG A 518 103.42 8.08 3.70
N ILE A 519 102.10 7.96 3.67
CA ILE A 519 101.34 7.40 2.56
C ILE A 519 101.02 8.51 1.54
N SER A 520 101.08 8.16 0.26
CA SER A 520 100.83 9.08 -0.86
C SER A 520 99.38 9.57 -0.84
N ARG A 521 99.17 10.82 -1.26
CA ARG A 521 97.88 11.54 -1.21
C ARG A 521 96.84 11.14 -2.26
N ASP A 522 97.30 10.61 -3.37
CA ASP A 522 96.46 10.38 -4.54
C ASP A 522 96.33 8.87 -4.76
N HIS A 523 97.46 8.24 -5.07
CA HIS A 523 97.56 6.81 -5.30
C HIS A 523 98.87 6.32 -4.66
N HIS A 524 98.80 5.28 -3.83
CA HIS A 524 99.97 4.66 -3.24
C HIS A 524 100.13 3.23 -3.74
N LEU A 525 99.13 2.39 -3.47
CA LEU A 525 99.08 1.00 -3.92
C LEU A 525 97.76 0.75 -4.66
N LYS A 526 97.85 0.04 -5.78
CA LYS A 526 96.71 -0.58 -6.46
C LYS A 526 96.87 -2.09 -6.36
N LEU A 527 95.85 -2.75 -5.82
CA LEU A 527 95.76 -4.21 -5.79
C LEU A 527 94.67 -4.62 -6.78
N CYS A 528 95.02 -5.39 -7.82
CA CYS A 528 94.06 -5.84 -8.82
C CYS A 528 94.13 -7.35 -9.04
N ILE A 529 93.00 -7.93 -9.43
CA ILE A 529 92.89 -9.34 -9.77
C ILE A 529 92.82 -9.44 -11.29
N VAL A 530 93.88 -9.95 -11.92
CA VAL A 530 94.04 -10.02 -13.37
C VAL A 530 94.42 -11.44 -13.74
N GLU A 531 93.71 -12.05 -14.69
CA GLU A 531 94.01 -13.41 -15.19
C GLU A 531 94.19 -14.45 -14.07
N ASN A 532 93.30 -14.42 -13.06
CA ASN A 532 93.35 -15.31 -11.90
C ASN A 532 94.59 -15.14 -10.99
N LYS A 533 95.29 -14.00 -11.08
CA LYS A 533 96.42 -13.63 -10.25
C LYS A 533 96.16 -12.33 -9.50
N VAL A 534 96.76 -12.18 -8.33
CA VAL A 534 96.68 -10.94 -7.54
C VAL A 534 97.95 -10.15 -7.79
N ILE A 535 97.80 -8.93 -8.30
CA ILE A 535 98.91 -8.05 -8.65
C ILE A 535 98.87 -6.84 -7.72
N ALA A 536 99.97 -6.60 -7.01
CA ALA A 536 100.23 -5.35 -6.30
C ALA A 536 101.06 -4.43 -7.18
N GLU A 537 100.58 -3.21 -7.41
CA GLU A 537 101.22 -2.20 -8.24
C GLU A 537 101.41 -0.90 -7.45
N ASP A 538 102.66 -0.50 -7.26
CA ASP A 538 103.01 0.80 -6.66
C ASP A 538 102.68 1.92 -7.66
N GLN A 539 101.87 2.87 -7.23
CA GLN A 539 101.40 3.96 -8.09
C GLN A 539 102.36 5.17 -8.04
N ASN A 540 103.66 4.90 -8.21
CA ASN A 540 104.75 5.89 -8.08
C ASN A 540 104.75 6.60 -6.72
N SER A 541 104.65 5.83 -5.64
CA SER A 541 104.57 6.40 -4.31
C SER A 541 105.90 6.98 -3.84
N ALA A 542 105.85 8.09 -3.09
CA ALA A 542 107.07 8.79 -2.65
C ALA A 542 107.97 7.91 -1.76
N ASN A 543 107.35 7.15 -0.86
CA ASN A 543 108.07 6.30 0.10
C ASN A 543 108.10 4.83 -0.31
N GLY A 544 107.52 4.46 -1.46
CA GLY A 544 107.51 3.09 -1.97
C GLY A 544 106.53 2.14 -1.28
N THR A 545 106.16 1.11 -2.03
CA THR A 545 105.50 -0.11 -1.57
C THR A 545 106.54 -1.24 -1.48
N TYR A 546 106.45 -2.07 -0.44
CA TYR A 546 107.38 -3.16 -0.19
C TYR A 546 106.67 -4.51 -0.08
N HIS A 547 107.26 -5.54 -0.68
CA HIS A 547 106.82 -6.94 -0.62
C HIS A 547 108.04 -7.80 -0.24
N HIS A 548 107.90 -8.60 0.82
CA HIS A 548 109.00 -9.36 1.44
C HIS A 548 110.25 -8.52 1.77
N GLY A 549 110.05 -7.24 2.11
CA GLY A 549 111.12 -6.29 2.45
C GLY A 549 111.81 -5.63 1.24
N GLY A 550 111.55 -6.09 0.02
CA GLY A 550 112.00 -5.44 -1.21
C GLY A 550 111.01 -4.39 -1.70
N LYS A 551 111.51 -3.25 -2.19
CA LYS A 551 110.65 -2.24 -2.84
C LYS A 551 110.17 -2.76 -4.20
N ILE A 552 108.87 -2.65 -4.47
CA ILE A 552 108.26 -3.12 -5.71
C ILE A 552 107.72 -1.96 -6.56
N THR A 553 107.72 -2.14 -7.87
CA THR A 553 106.88 -1.36 -8.81
C THR A 553 105.63 -2.15 -9.16
N ARG A 554 105.79 -3.44 -9.41
CA ARG A 554 104.72 -4.41 -9.64
C ARG A 554 105.18 -5.77 -9.13
N ALA A 555 104.34 -6.48 -8.39
CA ALA A 555 104.61 -7.82 -7.90
C ALA A 555 103.35 -8.69 -7.96
N GLU A 556 103.54 -9.97 -8.25
CA GLU A 556 102.51 -10.99 -8.04
C GLU A 556 102.49 -11.37 -6.55
N ILE A 557 101.30 -11.42 -5.98
CA ILE A 557 101.08 -11.63 -4.55
C ILE A 557 100.55 -13.05 -4.35
N GLU A 558 101.14 -13.75 -3.38
CA GLU A 558 100.69 -15.05 -2.92
C GLU A 558 99.83 -14.92 -1.64
N SER A 559 99.11 -15.98 -1.31
CA SER A 559 98.26 -15.98 -0.11
C SER A 559 99.13 -16.07 1.15
N GLY A 560 98.94 -15.13 2.07
CA GLY A 560 99.75 -14.99 3.29
C GLY A 560 100.87 -13.96 3.18
N ASP A 561 101.06 -13.36 2.01
CA ASP A 561 102.08 -12.33 1.83
C ASP A 561 101.77 -11.05 2.60
N ILE A 562 102.85 -10.42 3.05
CA ILE A 562 102.82 -9.13 3.75
C ILE A 562 103.24 -8.04 2.78
N ILE A 563 102.37 -7.04 2.63
CA ILE A 563 102.64 -5.80 1.90
C ILE A 563 102.82 -4.67 2.91
N ASP A 564 103.91 -3.93 2.79
CA ASP A 564 104.26 -2.80 3.66
C ASP A 564 104.28 -1.50 2.87
N LEU A 565 103.45 -0.54 3.27
CA LEU A 565 103.36 0.78 2.66
C LEU A 565 104.16 1.80 3.47
N ALA A 566 105.21 2.34 2.85
CA ALA A 566 106.09 3.34 3.46
C ALA A 566 106.65 2.96 4.85
N HIS A 567 106.83 1.67 5.13
CA HIS A 567 107.26 1.14 6.45
C HIS A 567 106.37 1.58 7.62
N SER A 568 105.10 1.84 7.32
CA SER A 568 104.19 2.52 8.23
C SER A 568 102.81 1.91 8.32
N TYR A 569 102.43 1.10 7.32
CA TYR A 569 101.16 0.41 7.26
C TYR A 569 101.36 -0.95 6.62
N LYS A 570 101.20 -2.00 7.42
CA LYS A 570 101.36 -3.39 6.98
C LYS A 570 100.01 -4.05 6.80
N MET A 571 99.90 -4.89 5.78
CA MET A 571 98.71 -5.69 5.54
C MET A 571 99.10 -7.10 5.12
N THR A 572 98.32 -8.09 5.55
CA THR A 572 98.45 -9.49 5.13
C THR A 572 97.35 -9.80 4.13
N VAL A 573 97.72 -10.30 2.95
CA VAL A 573 96.76 -10.61 1.88
C VAL A 573 96.46 -12.10 1.85
N HIS A 574 95.22 -12.48 2.10
CA HIS A 574 94.73 -13.84 1.96
C HIS A 574 93.91 -13.97 0.67
N ILE A 575 94.40 -14.80 -0.25
CA ILE A 575 93.74 -15.05 -1.54
C ILE A 575 92.79 -16.23 -1.37
N CYS A 576 91.50 -15.97 -1.60
CA CYS A 576 90.45 -16.97 -1.54
C CYS A 576 90.20 -17.50 -2.95
N ARG A 577 90.37 -18.81 -3.13
CA ARG A 577 90.12 -19.49 -4.41
C ARG A 577 88.94 -20.43 -4.26
N GLY A 578 88.11 -20.49 -5.28
CA GLY A 578 86.99 -21.40 -5.40
C GLY A 578 87.37 -22.79 -5.91
N ARG A 579 86.51 -23.79 -5.76
CA ARG A 579 86.53 -25.14 -6.32
C ARG A 579 86.34 -25.17 -7.84
N GLU A 580 85.86 -24.09 -8.47
CA GLU A 580 85.74 -24.05 -9.93
C GLU A 580 87.13 -24.17 -10.57
N ILE A 581 87.40 -25.34 -11.15
CA ILE A 581 88.60 -25.60 -11.94
C ILE A 581 88.40 -24.90 -13.26
N VAL A 582 89.26 -23.92 -13.55
CA VAL A 582 89.36 -23.29 -14.88
C VAL A 582 89.57 -24.43 -15.87
N GLN A 583 88.57 -24.70 -16.71
CA GLN A 583 88.72 -25.60 -17.84
C GLN A 583 89.75 -24.97 -18.77
N SER A 584 91.00 -25.41 -18.62
CA SER A 584 92.07 -25.15 -19.57
C SER A 584 91.54 -25.54 -20.95
N THR A 585 91.58 -24.61 -21.90
CA THR A 585 91.12 -24.73 -23.30
C THR A 585 91.94 -25.72 -24.13
N LEU A 586 92.47 -26.78 -23.50
CA LEU A 586 93.15 -27.86 -24.18
C LEU A 586 92.14 -28.63 -25.05
N VAL A 587 92.37 -28.56 -26.36
CA VAL A 587 91.60 -29.27 -27.39
C VAL A 587 91.52 -30.77 -27.03
N SER A 588 90.31 -31.31 -26.99
CA SER A 588 89.93 -32.65 -26.50
C SER A 588 90.57 -33.88 -27.17
N GLY A 589 91.68 -33.73 -27.92
CA GLY A 589 92.28 -34.79 -28.74
C GLY A 589 93.57 -35.41 -28.20
N THR A 590 94.19 -34.89 -27.14
CA THR A 590 95.57 -35.27 -26.75
C THR A 590 95.78 -35.54 -25.26
N ILE A 591 94.73 -35.89 -24.51
CA ILE A 591 94.88 -36.23 -23.07
C ILE A 591 95.14 -37.74 -22.93
N PRO A 592 96.31 -38.18 -22.41
CA PRO A 592 96.57 -39.58 -22.11
C PRO A 592 95.63 -40.07 -21.00
N ALA A 593 95.15 -41.31 -21.11
CA ALA A 593 94.15 -41.92 -20.20
C ALA A 593 94.59 -42.06 -18.72
N GLU A 594 95.79 -41.63 -18.34
CA GLU A 594 96.36 -41.79 -16.99
C GLU A 594 97.07 -40.52 -16.47
N MET A 595 96.61 -39.32 -16.83
CA MET A 595 97.18 -38.11 -16.23
C MET A 595 96.72 -37.97 -14.77
N ARG A 596 97.57 -38.42 -13.83
CA ARG A 596 97.47 -38.06 -12.41
C ARG A 596 97.70 -36.56 -12.29
N ILE A 597 96.62 -35.79 -12.18
CA ILE A 597 96.71 -34.36 -11.86
C ILE A 597 97.25 -34.25 -10.42
N ASP A 598 98.44 -33.68 -10.26
CA ASP A 598 98.97 -33.37 -8.93
C ASP A 598 98.03 -32.38 -8.27
N GLN A 599 97.69 -32.57 -6.99
CA GLN A 599 96.83 -31.66 -6.24
C GLN A 599 97.40 -30.23 -6.19
N ARG A 600 98.72 -30.08 -6.39
CA ARG A 600 99.38 -28.77 -6.52
C ARG A 600 98.94 -28.03 -7.78
N ASP A 601 98.82 -28.74 -8.90
CA ASP A 601 98.36 -28.15 -10.16
C ASP A 601 96.88 -27.75 -10.04
N ILE A 602 96.06 -28.52 -9.32
CA ILE A 602 94.63 -28.19 -9.12
C ILE A 602 94.47 -26.81 -8.45
N ALA A 603 95.32 -26.46 -7.48
CA ALA A 603 95.22 -25.20 -6.76
C ALA A 603 95.53 -23.96 -7.64
N GLU A 604 96.40 -24.09 -8.64
CA GLU A 604 96.70 -23.01 -9.59
C GLU A 604 95.56 -22.76 -10.58
N HIS A 605 94.75 -23.78 -10.86
CA HIS A 605 93.62 -23.71 -11.78
C HIS A 605 92.31 -23.29 -11.11
N GLN A 606 92.32 -23.02 -9.81
CA GLN A 606 91.13 -22.57 -9.09
C GLN A 606 90.90 -21.06 -9.25
N LYS A 607 89.69 -20.66 -9.62
CA LYS A 607 89.32 -19.25 -9.81
C LYS A 607 89.35 -18.48 -8.47
N ILE A 608 89.99 -17.31 -8.42
CA ILE A 608 89.95 -16.43 -7.25
C ILE A 608 88.50 -15.97 -7.03
N SER A 609 87.96 -16.26 -5.84
CA SER A 609 86.62 -15.83 -5.41
C SER A 609 86.66 -14.46 -4.73
N GLY A 610 87.78 -14.12 -4.10
CA GLY A 610 87.97 -12.84 -3.44
C GLY A 610 89.26 -12.76 -2.64
N LEU A 611 89.44 -11.65 -1.93
CA LEU A 611 90.58 -11.38 -1.06
C LEU A 611 90.08 -11.02 0.34
N PHE A 612 90.80 -11.51 1.36
CA PHE A 612 90.70 -10.98 2.71
C PHE A 612 92.03 -10.31 3.05
N ILE A 613 92.00 -9.00 3.34
CA ILE A 613 93.17 -8.22 3.66
C ILE A 613 93.08 -7.84 5.14
N GLU A 614 93.97 -8.41 5.94
CA GLU A 614 94.07 -8.13 7.37
C GLU A 614 94.97 -6.92 7.59
N THR A 615 94.49 -5.96 8.38
CA THR A 615 95.27 -4.78 8.79
C THR A 615 95.09 -4.52 10.28
N ASP A 616 95.86 -3.58 10.83
CA ASP A 616 95.83 -3.29 12.26
C ASP A 616 94.48 -2.70 12.73
N ASN A 617 93.86 -1.83 11.92
CA ASN A 617 92.67 -1.07 12.33
C ASN A 617 91.35 -1.55 11.70
N LYS A 618 91.38 -2.16 10.52
CA LYS A 618 90.19 -2.65 9.80
C LYS A 618 90.50 -3.85 8.93
N ASN A 619 89.53 -4.72 8.71
CA ASN A 619 89.66 -5.79 7.73
C ASN A 619 89.00 -5.37 6.43
N ILE A 620 89.51 -5.86 5.30
CA ILE A 620 88.97 -5.53 3.99
C ILE A 620 88.68 -6.84 3.26
N ILE A 621 87.47 -6.95 2.73
CA ILE A 621 87.01 -8.08 1.94
C ILE A 621 86.75 -7.58 0.53
N VAL A 622 87.40 -8.20 -0.44
CA VAL A 622 87.28 -7.88 -1.85
C VAL A 622 86.60 -9.06 -2.53
N LEU A 623 85.46 -8.83 -3.16
CA LEU A 623 84.66 -9.86 -3.79
C LEU A 623 84.59 -9.59 -5.28
N ILE A 624 84.88 -10.63 -6.06
CA ILE A 624 84.79 -10.55 -7.52
C ILE A 624 83.38 -10.92 -7.93
N SER A 625 82.69 -10.02 -8.63
CA SER A 625 81.44 -10.38 -9.31
C SER A 625 81.79 -11.33 -10.46
N SER A 626 81.33 -12.57 -10.40
CA SER A 626 81.47 -13.47 -11.55
C SER A 626 80.70 -12.88 -12.74
N PRO A 627 81.29 -12.80 -13.95
CA PRO A 627 80.60 -12.27 -15.11
C PRO A 627 79.33 -13.09 -15.40
N LEU A 628 78.23 -12.37 -15.68
CA LEU A 628 76.83 -12.81 -15.82
C LEU A 628 76.54 -13.90 -16.90
N GLY A 629 77.53 -14.64 -17.40
CA GLY A 629 77.39 -15.51 -18.59
C GLY A 629 77.79 -16.98 -18.43
N GLY A 630 78.22 -17.42 -17.25
CA GLY A 630 78.53 -18.84 -16.99
C GLY A 630 77.29 -19.61 -16.58
N ASP A 631 77.04 -20.76 -17.22
CA ASP A 631 75.88 -21.65 -17.02
C ASP A 631 75.69 -22.00 -15.53
N ALA A 632 74.82 -21.25 -14.84
CA ALA A 632 74.61 -21.29 -13.39
C ALA A 632 74.00 -22.60 -12.87
N THR A 633 73.72 -23.55 -13.76
CA THR A 633 72.98 -24.78 -13.48
C THR A 633 73.86 -25.92 -12.96
N ARG A 634 75.19 -25.82 -13.08
CA ARG A 634 76.12 -26.88 -12.65
C ARG A 634 77.03 -26.41 -11.51
N SER A 635 76.67 -26.84 -10.30
CA SER A 635 77.40 -26.70 -9.02
C SER A 635 77.59 -25.26 -8.55
N GLY A 636 76.91 -24.81 -7.51
CA GLY A 636 76.99 -25.36 -6.15
C GLY A 636 77.72 -24.32 -5.30
N SER A 637 76.97 -23.64 -4.43
CA SER A 637 77.46 -22.65 -3.46
C SER A 637 78.51 -21.67 -4.02
N GLY A 638 78.06 -20.57 -4.65
CA GLY A 638 78.97 -19.47 -5.05
C GLY A 638 80.01 -19.17 -3.97
N GLU A 639 81.27 -19.43 -4.29
CA GLU A 639 82.32 -19.49 -3.28
C GLU A 639 82.68 -18.07 -2.86
N GLY A 640 82.72 -17.85 -1.56
CA GLY A 640 83.02 -16.55 -0.99
C GLY A 640 84.41 -16.47 -0.42
N VAL A 641 84.62 -15.39 0.32
CA VAL A 641 85.72 -15.26 1.27
C VAL A 641 85.29 -15.95 2.58
N PRO A 642 85.93 -17.06 2.98
CA PRO A 642 85.59 -17.75 4.21
C PRO A 642 86.05 -16.91 5.41
N ILE A 643 85.14 -16.78 6.38
CA ILE A 643 85.32 -15.96 7.55
C ILE A 643 84.82 -16.71 8.78
N ALA A 644 85.39 -16.37 9.94
CA ALA A 644 84.89 -16.81 11.23
C ALA A 644 84.59 -15.58 12.10
N PHE A 645 83.42 -15.57 12.72
CA PHE A 645 83.10 -14.59 13.74
C PHE A 645 83.69 -15.04 15.08
N LYS A 646 84.59 -14.24 15.63
CA LYS A 646 85.24 -14.44 16.94
C LYS A 646 84.96 -13.23 17.84
N SER A 647 85.30 -13.34 19.13
CA SER A 647 85.13 -12.24 20.10
C SER A 647 85.89 -10.96 19.73
N ILE A 648 86.97 -11.08 18.94
CA ILE A 648 87.78 -9.97 18.42
C ILE A 648 87.25 -9.39 17.09
N GLY A 649 86.16 -9.96 16.57
CA GLY A 649 85.49 -9.58 15.32
C GLY A 649 85.55 -10.65 14.23
N ILE A 650 85.35 -10.26 12.97
CA ILE A 650 85.44 -11.18 11.83
C ILE A 650 86.90 -11.35 11.43
N VAL A 651 87.35 -12.60 11.41
CA VAL A 651 88.70 -12.98 10.99
C VAL A 651 88.65 -13.89 9.77
N TYR A 652 89.74 -13.90 9.01
CA TYR A 652 89.93 -14.91 7.98
C TYR A 652 90.21 -16.26 8.63
N GLU A 653 89.48 -17.28 8.20
CA GLU A 653 89.75 -18.65 8.59
C GLU A 653 89.47 -19.53 7.37
N LYS A 654 90.47 -20.26 6.89
CA LYS A 654 90.33 -21.12 5.70
C LYS A 654 89.21 -22.16 5.88
N SER A 655 88.99 -22.61 7.12
CA SER A 655 87.92 -23.51 7.56
C SER A 655 86.75 -22.76 8.23
N GLY A 656 86.59 -21.46 7.97
CA GLY A 656 85.51 -20.64 8.52
C GLY A 656 84.14 -21.22 8.21
N ASP A 657 83.25 -21.16 9.20
CA ASP A 657 81.86 -21.62 9.12
C ASP A 657 80.97 -20.67 8.31
N CYS A 658 81.40 -19.42 8.14
CA CYS A 658 80.69 -18.39 7.39
C CYS A 658 81.46 -17.97 6.14
N GLN A 659 80.74 -17.43 5.16
CA GLN A 659 81.34 -16.89 3.93
C GLN A 659 80.60 -15.63 3.50
N ILE A 660 81.34 -14.62 3.04
CA ILE A 660 80.73 -13.50 2.29
C ILE A 660 81.04 -13.72 0.82
N CYS A 661 80.00 -13.76 -0.01
CA CYS A 661 80.13 -13.97 -1.45
C CYS A 661 79.26 -13.00 -2.24
N VAL A 662 79.53 -12.91 -3.54
CA VAL A 662 78.67 -12.21 -4.49
C VAL A 662 78.06 -13.25 -5.42
N ASN A 663 76.73 -13.29 -5.52
CA ASN A 663 76.03 -14.10 -6.52
C ASN A 663 75.02 -13.25 -7.28
N ASN A 664 75.07 -13.25 -8.62
CA ASN A 664 74.25 -12.38 -9.47
C ASN A 664 74.28 -10.90 -9.01
N GLU A 665 75.49 -10.43 -8.69
CA GLU A 665 75.79 -9.08 -8.15
C GLU A 665 75.21 -8.78 -6.76
N VAL A 666 74.53 -9.74 -6.12
CA VAL A 666 73.99 -9.62 -4.77
C VAL A 666 75.01 -10.09 -3.74
N LEU A 667 75.22 -9.28 -2.71
CA LEU A 667 76.05 -9.61 -1.56
C LEU A 667 75.28 -10.56 -0.65
N LEU A 668 75.88 -11.70 -0.36
CA LEU A 668 75.30 -12.74 0.48
C LEU A 668 76.24 -13.07 1.64
N LEU A 669 75.65 -13.21 2.83
CA LEU A 669 76.30 -13.81 3.98
C LEU A 669 75.78 -15.24 4.13
N LYS A 670 76.65 -16.21 3.88
CA LYS A 670 76.40 -17.62 4.10
C LYS A 670 76.88 -18.00 5.49
N THR A 671 76.00 -18.64 6.24
CA THR A 671 76.27 -19.30 7.52
C THR A 671 76.01 -20.81 7.34
N PRO A 672 76.33 -21.67 8.32
CA PRO A 672 76.02 -23.09 8.22
C PRO A 672 74.54 -23.38 8.01
N ASP A 673 73.68 -22.53 8.57
CA ASP A 673 72.23 -22.77 8.62
C ASP A 673 71.44 -21.93 7.61
N THR A 674 71.96 -20.76 7.23
CA THR A 674 71.20 -19.79 6.42
C THR A 674 72.08 -19.00 5.45
N CYS A 675 71.48 -18.51 4.36
CA CYS A 675 72.06 -17.51 3.49
C CYS A 675 71.18 -16.26 3.52
N GLN A 676 71.77 -15.11 3.86
CA GLN A 676 71.05 -13.84 3.99
C GLN A 676 71.59 -12.82 2.98
N ILE A 677 70.68 -12.02 2.42
CA ILE A 677 71.04 -10.90 1.56
C ILE A 677 71.59 -9.78 2.45
N VAL A 678 72.70 -9.18 2.05
CA VAL A 678 73.36 -8.13 2.81
C VAL A 678 73.12 -6.79 2.12
N CYS A 679 72.41 -5.89 2.80
CA CYS A 679 72.15 -4.53 2.33
C CYS A 679 72.61 -3.49 3.35
N SER A 680 72.71 -2.23 2.91
CA SER A 680 72.95 -1.11 3.81
C SER A 680 71.72 -0.81 4.67
N GLY A 681 71.96 -0.45 5.94
CA GLY A 681 70.91 -0.21 6.93
C GLY A 681 70.58 -1.42 7.80
N ASP A 682 70.96 -2.62 7.37
CA ASP A 682 70.70 -3.85 8.13
C ASP A 682 71.67 -4.01 9.30
N SER A 683 71.38 -5.02 10.13
CA SER A 683 72.29 -5.50 11.16
C SER A 683 72.48 -7.00 11.06
N ILE A 684 73.73 -7.46 11.15
CA ILE A 684 74.06 -8.89 11.26
C ILE A 684 74.32 -9.20 12.72
N ASP A 685 73.52 -10.10 13.28
CA ASP A 685 73.73 -10.66 14.63
C ASP A 685 74.36 -12.05 14.49
N TYR A 686 75.59 -12.22 14.95
CA TYR A 686 76.24 -13.54 14.96
C TYR A 686 77.17 -13.70 16.16
N LYS A 687 77.01 -14.80 16.91
CA LYS A 687 77.78 -15.13 18.12
C LYS A 687 77.92 -13.92 19.08
N GLU A 688 76.80 -13.28 19.41
CA GLU A 688 76.66 -12.13 20.34
C GLU A 688 77.24 -10.78 19.89
N ILE A 689 77.79 -10.70 18.66
CA ILE A 689 78.26 -9.44 18.08
C ILE A 689 77.25 -8.98 17.03
N ARG A 690 76.71 -7.78 17.26
CA ARG A 690 75.89 -7.05 16.29
C ARG A 690 76.78 -6.18 15.43
N TYR A 691 76.69 -6.35 14.12
CA TYR A 691 77.33 -5.50 13.12
C TYR A 691 76.28 -4.66 12.43
N ARG A 692 76.39 -3.33 12.54
CA ARG A 692 75.58 -2.40 11.75
C ARG A 692 76.19 -2.22 10.38
N ILE A 693 75.38 -2.31 9.33
CA ILE A 693 75.85 -2.22 7.95
C ILE A 693 75.63 -0.80 7.41
N GLY A 694 76.72 -0.09 7.15
CA GLY A 694 76.76 1.21 6.48
C GLY A 694 77.27 1.13 5.03
N VAL A 695 77.24 2.27 4.34
CA VAL A 695 77.86 2.49 3.01
C VAL A 695 79.14 3.30 3.16
#